data_AF-A0A1J0AKM0-F1
#
_entry.id   AF-A0A1J0AKM0-F1
#
_cell.length_a   1.000
_cell.length_b   1.000
_cell.length_c   1.000
_cell.angle_alpha   90.00
_cell.angle_beta   90.00
_cell.angle_gamma   90.00
#
_symmetry.space_group_name_H-M   'P 1'
#
loop_
_entity.id
_entity.type
_entity.pdbx_description
1 polymer ?
#
loop_
_entity_poly.entity_id
_entity_poly.type
_entity_poly.pdbx_seq_one_letter_code
_entity_poly.pdbx_strand_id
1 'polypeptide(L)'
;MQERPVIFKRKITATCFLFFLLGLLFFLDSEFNKVEAASYSPYDVNMNGVNSATQGNRAASFTSGKKLVYDVYDGKDGKESWKVVNRDYGKGKQPYLEFSGWSAIVGYTHHTKDNQDTYFYLTNNKNEKRVYKAEQLSSVSASKDIEYNRKSETGSINNPCSSSAHNKNNDECNMYYNAVGFKAHIPLNDLFGEGIDDDNWTVQIVKRVENHYIYDDLRVPFEFNLNYSNGVLQLSSGLDAKNLKMGYEGVARRDFARQGGYSGGRYFTKGDTYTAKSTNQESTVVWYGVKTPEEQNKTKWAASLYWIFGGERATLRYNVTTVNVNIVHKDKDTGKILKSEKTKGTVGKTYSYAPESKGTFKDENGADYVPVSKAKSGKIGKSDLNITFEYQVPSQKITVVHKDKDTGKILRTDSTSQKVGTSYSKKPENRGVFKGENDRPYVPISKAVSGKVPEKGVTITFEYRLSVPAPNTGGEIEGSKDGDAALKGEVSWSLYKKNNGDKSYLRYVNDLSVKGKHYATKNINKKITTALINKTQSTDEKLLIENQEPNKMKNKDIEYTLTYEYTNFYKDVYAPKEFLGDDVFVWEKIGTKADWSKSKKTDKTITLKAEHSYGGKLEFSRDGMTEKGFITGEYGFIDGSISKDKEYFASNTSNKIRELQTQAWMSFLKEGFYPQYSVTLKQREQDPNMKVSHSLVHGKVTAFYYPNDLDGNLKEKFANQTEDKLTKYAIPLTIIGKQPNEKANPFIFRSAEDFYITKNTGFVDSIKDNENASKKIKEDYEKYTSQSYNDTILSKNHGLSADQIKQNGGGYYLPIDSESNLKTDKEYTDWIVVQNMGLNDLKLMIPQTYKFKHYLIGAAGDDPIFNEQSETPVAIGADKYPNTVTINNEQRQKILKKDILKRDDLLYGFKAIDIKSISSLLKNEGLNP
;
A
#
# COMPACT_ATOMS: atom_id res chain seq x y z
N MET A 1 -87.76 -71.86 -12.69
CA MET A 1 -87.08 -73.16 -12.78
C MET A 1 -86.49 -73.52 -11.42
N GLN A 2 -86.05 -74.78 -11.29
CA GLN A 2 -85.54 -75.48 -10.09
C GLN A 2 -84.27 -74.82 -9.49
N GLU A 3 -83.85 -75.04 -8.23
CA GLU A 3 -84.44 -75.77 -7.09
C GLU A 3 -83.91 -75.28 -5.71
N ARG A 4 -84.25 -75.99 -4.62
CA ARG A 4 -83.83 -75.78 -3.21
C ARG A 4 -82.77 -76.87 -2.81
N PRO A 5 -82.45 -77.16 -1.52
CA PRO A 5 -82.12 -76.37 -0.31
C PRO A 5 -80.76 -76.85 0.36
N VAL A 6 -80.55 -76.53 1.66
CA VAL A 6 -79.63 -77.18 2.66
C VAL A 6 -78.14 -76.77 2.57
N ILE A 7 -77.33 -76.38 3.60
CA ILE A 7 -77.31 -76.29 5.10
C ILE A 7 -76.33 -77.27 5.83
N PHE A 8 -75.43 -76.70 6.68
CA PHE A 8 -74.47 -77.33 7.64
C PHE A 8 -73.32 -78.21 7.04
N LYS A 9 -72.03 -78.13 7.43
CA LYS A 9 -71.40 -77.94 8.77
C LYS A 9 -69.93 -77.42 8.70
N ARG A 10 -69.39 -76.98 9.86
CA ARG A 10 -68.06 -76.38 10.17
C ARG A 10 -66.78 -76.98 9.50
N LYS A 11 -65.92 -76.08 8.99
CA LYS A 11 -64.46 -75.85 9.26
C LYS A 11 -64.18 -74.41 8.78
N ILE A 12 -63.76 -73.41 9.57
CA ILE A 12 -62.52 -73.23 10.37
C ILE A 12 -61.24 -73.25 9.51
N THR A 13 -60.41 -72.20 9.68
CA THR A 13 -59.05 -71.97 9.14
C THR A 13 -58.85 -72.08 7.61
N ALA A 14 -59.03 -70.96 6.91
CA ALA A 14 -58.23 -70.53 5.75
C ALA A 14 -58.56 -69.08 5.36
N THR A 15 -59.71 -68.86 4.72
CA THR A 15 -59.97 -67.67 3.88
C THR A 15 -60.22 -66.37 4.66
N CYS A 16 -60.86 -66.44 5.83
CA CYS A 16 -60.96 -65.25 6.71
C CYS A 16 -59.60 -64.85 7.27
N PHE A 17 -58.68 -65.80 7.48
CA PHE A 17 -57.30 -65.44 7.81
C PHE A 17 -56.61 -64.81 6.60
N LEU A 18 -56.83 -65.32 5.38
CA LEU A 18 -56.26 -64.72 4.17
C LEU A 18 -56.75 -63.29 3.90
N PHE A 19 -58.04 -63.00 4.07
CA PHE A 19 -58.57 -61.62 3.94
C PHE A 19 -58.17 -60.71 5.11
N PHE A 20 -58.07 -61.24 6.33
CA PHE A 20 -57.54 -60.48 7.47
C PHE A 20 -56.02 -60.26 7.34
N LEU A 21 -55.29 -61.15 6.65
CA LEU A 21 -53.86 -61.01 6.35
C LEU A 21 -53.60 -60.06 5.19
N LEU A 22 -54.43 -60.06 4.13
CA LEU A 22 -54.40 -58.99 3.12
C LEU A 22 -54.79 -57.64 3.73
N GLY A 23 -55.78 -57.62 4.63
CA GLY A 23 -56.11 -56.44 5.43
C GLY A 23 -54.94 -55.96 6.28
N LEU A 24 -54.28 -56.86 7.02
CA LEU A 24 -53.07 -56.57 7.79
C LEU A 24 -51.90 -56.14 6.90
N LEU A 25 -51.74 -56.66 5.68
CA LEU A 25 -50.72 -56.16 4.75
C LEU A 25 -51.03 -54.72 4.33
N PHE A 26 -52.28 -54.39 4.01
CA PHE A 26 -52.70 -53.01 3.73
C PHE A 26 -52.62 -52.06 4.95
N PHE A 27 -52.72 -52.57 6.18
CA PHE A 27 -52.55 -51.80 7.43
C PHE A 27 -51.14 -51.84 8.02
N LEU A 28 -50.23 -52.66 7.48
CA LEU A 28 -48.80 -52.65 7.81
C LEU A 28 -48.00 -51.77 6.85
N ASP A 29 -48.41 -51.63 5.59
CA ASP A 29 -47.82 -50.65 4.66
C ASP A 29 -48.21 -49.19 4.98
N SER A 30 -49.23 -48.94 5.82
CA SER A 30 -49.70 -47.57 6.13
C SER A 30 -48.85 -46.80 7.15
N GLU A 31 -47.96 -47.46 7.90
CA GLU A 31 -46.96 -46.77 8.75
C GLU A 31 -45.51 -47.17 8.45
N PHE A 32 -45.26 -47.93 7.38
CA PHE A 32 -44.00 -47.79 6.66
C PHE A 32 -43.98 -46.45 5.91
N ASN A 33 -43.79 -45.38 6.70
CA ASN A 33 -42.83 -44.36 6.33
C ASN A 33 -41.51 -45.08 6.02
N LYS A 34 -41.35 -45.50 4.76
CA LYS A 34 -40.06 -45.42 4.11
C LYS A 34 -39.63 -43.97 4.26
N VAL A 35 -38.87 -43.72 5.31
CA VAL A 35 -37.87 -42.66 5.28
C VAL A 35 -37.04 -43.00 4.04
N GLU A 36 -37.31 -42.29 2.94
CA GLU A 36 -36.32 -42.15 1.89
C GLU A 36 -35.08 -41.66 2.59
N ALA A 37 -34.10 -42.56 2.77
CA ALA A 37 -32.89 -42.27 3.50
C ALA A 37 -32.27 -41.05 2.81
N ALA A 38 -32.30 -39.90 3.49
CA ALA A 38 -32.11 -38.62 2.85
C ALA A 38 -30.82 -38.68 2.03
N SER A 39 -30.94 -38.46 0.72
CA SER A 39 -29.85 -38.68 -0.26
C SER A 39 -28.64 -37.76 -0.03
N TYR A 40 -28.78 -36.86 0.94
CA TYR A 40 -27.76 -36.05 1.57
C TYR A 40 -27.95 -36.07 3.11
N SER A 41 -26.85 -36.09 3.85
CA SER A 41 -26.81 -35.79 5.29
C SER A 41 -25.57 -34.91 5.58
N PRO A 42 -25.66 -33.87 6.45
CA PRO A 42 -24.49 -33.08 6.84
C PRO A 42 -23.42 -33.90 7.58
N TYR A 43 -23.76 -35.09 8.06
CA TYR A 43 -22.85 -36.00 8.78
C TYR A 43 -22.03 -36.91 7.85
N ASP A 44 -22.31 -36.93 6.54
CA ASP A 44 -21.53 -37.66 5.53
C ASP A 44 -20.20 -36.96 5.22
N VAL A 45 -19.22 -37.06 6.13
CA VAL A 45 -17.95 -36.31 6.04
C VAL A 45 -16.76 -37.23 5.83
N ASN A 46 -16.06 -37.05 4.69
CA ASN A 46 -14.73 -37.62 4.49
C ASN A 46 -13.69 -36.89 5.35
N MET A 47 -13.64 -37.24 6.64
CA MET A 47 -12.75 -36.62 7.63
C MET A 47 -11.27 -36.75 7.26
N ASN A 48 -10.86 -37.81 6.56
CA ASN A 48 -9.47 -37.98 6.11
C ASN A 48 -9.09 -36.90 5.10
N GLY A 49 -9.94 -36.69 4.09
CA GLY A 49 -9.76 -35.64 3.09
C GLY A 49 -9.83 -34.23 3.67
N VAL A 50 -10.80 -33.97 4.56
CA VAL A 50 -10.92 -32.67 5.25
C VAL A 50 -9.71 -32.39 6.16
N ASN A 51 -9.20 -33.38 6.89
CA ASN A 51 -8.01 -33.21 7.72
C ASN A 51 -6.70 -33.07 6.90
N SER A 52 -6.67 -33.54 5.65
CA SER A 52 -5.55 -33.29 4.71
C SER A 52 -5.68 -31.99 3.90
N ALA A 53 -6.75 -31.21 4.09
CA ALA A 53 -6.99 -29.99 3.32
C ALA A 53 -5.86 -28.97 3.52
N THR A 54 -5.35 -28.40 2.43
CA THR A 54 -4.30 -27.37 2.50
C THR A 54 -4.89 -25.96 2.47
N GLN A 55 -4.23 -25.00 3.10
CA GLN A 55 -4.72 -23.62 3.14
C GLN A 55 -4.61 -22.98 1.75
N GLY A 56 -5.76 -22.50 1.26
CA GLY A 56 -5.87 -21.60 0.12
C GLY A 56 -6.25 -20.20 0.56
N ASN A 57 -6.64 -19.36 -0.40
CA ASN A 57 -7.26 -18.06 -0.16
C ASN A 57 -7.78 -17.45 -1.48
N ARG A 58 -8.67 -16.46 -1.36
CA ARG A 58 -9.17 -15.66 -2.50
C ARG A 58 -8.09 -14.97 -3.33
N ALA A 59 -6.96 -14.59 -2.71
CA ALA A 59 -5.89 -13.80 -3.34
C ALA A 59 -4.96 -14.62 -4.26
N ALA A 60 -4.98 -15.95 -4.16
CA ALA A 60 -4.11 -16.83 -4.94
C ALA A 60 -4.37 -16.72 -6.47
N SER A 61 -3.37 -17.07 -7.28
CA SER A 61 -3.51 -17.12 -8.74
C SER A 61 -4.45 -18.25 -9.16
N PHE A 62 -5.11 -18.08 -10.30
CA PHE A 62 -5.94 -19.14 -10.92
C PHE A 62 -5.10 -20.41 -11.19
N THR A 63 -3.82 -20.22 -11.52
CA THR A 63 -2.84 -21.28 -11.79
C THR A 63 -2.30 -22.00 -10.55
N SER A 64 -2.70 -21.61 -9.33
CA SER A 64 -2.12 -22.14 -8.09
C SER A 64 -2.76 -23.44 -7.57
N GLY A 65 -3.96 -23.77 -8.04
CA GLY A 65 -4.82 -24.78 -7.42
C GLY A 65 -5.30 -24.42 -6.01
N LYS A 66 -4.98 -23.22 -5.49
CA LYS A 66 -5.29 -22.77 -4.11
C LYS A 66 -6.27 -21.61 -4.03
N LYS A 67 -6.81 -21.16 -5.18
CA LYS A 67 -7.76 -20.05 -5.29
C LYS A 67 -9.18 -20.49 -4.95
N LEU A 68 -9.43 -20.74 -3.67
CA LEU A 68 -10.79 -20.96 -3.18
C LEU A 68 -11.56 -19.63 -3.19
N VAL A 69 -12.60 -19.56 -4.02
CA VAL A 69 -13.57 -18.47 -4.07
C VAL A 69 -14.92 -19.01 -3.64
N TYR A 70 -15.69 -18.18 -2.93
CA TYR A 70 -17.04 -18.49 -2.48
C TYR A 70 -17.87 -17.21 -2.36
N ASP A 71 -19.17 -17.35 -2.25
CA ASP A 71 -20.03 -16.38 -1.57
C ASP A 71 -21.01 -17.13 -0.67
N VAL A 72 -21.47 -16.47 0.38
CA VAL A 72 -22.68 -16.86 1.10
C VAL A 72 -23.69 -15.74 0.88
N TYR A 73 -24.93 -16.10 0.56
CA TYR A 73 -25.98 -15.12 0.27
C TYR A 73 -26.49 -14.46 1.57
N ASP A 74 -26.98 -13.23 1.47
CA ASP A 74 -27.54 -12.47 2.62
C ASP A 74 -29.08 -12.38 2.58
N GLY A 75 -29.72 -13.08 1.63
CA GLY A 75 -31.18 -13.15 1.48
C GLY A 75 -31.79 -12.11 0.55
N LYS A 76 -30.98 -11.46 -0.29
CA LYS A 76 -31.44 -10.50 -1.31
C LYS A 76 -31.70 -11.18 -2.65
N ASP A 77 -32.36 -10.46 -3.54
CA ASP A 77 -32.45 -10.74 -4.98
C ASP A 77 -32.90 -12.18 -5.31
N GLY A 78 -33.87 -12.70 -4.54
CA GLY A 78 -34.43 -14.03 -4.70
C GLY A 78 -33.66 -15.18 -4.02
N LYS A 79 -32.58 -14.91 -3.29
CA LYS A 79 -31.88 -15.91 -2.47
C LYS A 79 -32.58 -16.14 -1.13
N GLU A 80 -32.46 -17.35 -0.61
CA GLU A 80 -32.95 -17.66 0.74
C GLU A 80 -32.09 -16.96 1.80
N SER A 81 -32.72 -16.17 2.66
CA SER A 81 -32.10 -15.66 3.90
C SER A 81 -31.68 -16.81 4.82
N TRP A 82 -30.67 -16.55 5.64
CA TRP A 82 -30.27 -17.43 6.74
C TRP A 82 -31.46 -17.68 7.67
N LYS A 83 -31.65 -18.93 8.11
CA LYS A 83 -32.82 -19.34 8.90
C LYS A 83 -32.51 -20.55 9.78
N VAL A 84 -33.28 -20.70 10.87
CA VAL A 84 -33.25 -21.92 11.68
C VAL A 84 -34.41 -22.82 11.29
N VAL A 85 -34.15 -24.08 10.94
CA VAL A 85 -35.15 -25.05 10.48
C VAL A 85 -34.97 -26.38 11.21
N ASN A 86 -36.06 -26.99 11.67
CA ASN A 86 -36.02 -28.33 12.26
C ASN A 86 -36.05 -29.40 11.16
N ARG A 87 -34.97 -30.17 11.03
CA ARG A 87 -34.80 -31.28 10.06
C ARG A 87 -34.43 -32.55 10.79
N ASP A 88 -34.56 -33.69 10.13
CA ASP A 88 -33.88 -34.93 10.50
C ASP A 88 -33.00 -35.37 9.33
N TYR A 89 -31.75 -35.74 9.63
CA TYR A 89 -30.76 -36.25 8.69
C TYR A 89 -30.08 -37.52 9.22
N GLY A 90 -30.83 -38.33 9.99
CA GLY A 90 -30.36 -39.58 10.59
C GLY A 90 -29.86 -39.45 12.04
N LYS A 91 -30.22 -38.36 12.74
CA LYS A 91 -29.87 -38.13 14.15
C LYS A 91 -31.04 -37.57 14.99
N GLY A 92 -32.27 -37.79 14.54
CA GLY A 92 -33.44 -37.22 15.18
C GLY A 92 -33.72 -35.79 14.71
N LYS A 93 -34.98 -35.40 14.82
CA LYS A 93 -35.46 -34.07 14.43
C LYS A 93 -34.89 -32.99 15.35
N GLN A 94 -33.98 -32.17 14.82
CA GLN A 94 -33.27 -31.12 15.58
C GLN A 94 -33.14 -29.82 14.75
N PRO A 95 -32.84 -28.67 15.39
CA PRO A 95 -32.69 -27.38 14.70
C PRO A 95 -31.33 -27.28 14.00
N TYR A 96 -31.36 -26.91 12.72
CA TYR A 96 -30.20 -26.58 11.90
C TYR A 96 -30.24 -25.10 11.50
N LEU A 97 -29.08 -24.46 11.45
CA LEU A 97 -28.88 -23.21 10.74
C LEU A 97 -28.73 -23.54 9.24
N GLU A 98 -29.77 -23.23 8.46
CA GLU A 98 -29.75 -23.32 7.00
C GLU A 98 -29.26 -22.00 6.39
N PHE A 99 -28.31 -22.09 5.48
CA PHE A 99 -27.89 -20.98 4.61
C PHE A 99 -27.38 -21.49 3.26
N SER A 100 -27.38 -20.65 2.23
CA SER A 100 -26.96 -21.04 0.88
C SER A 100 -25.91 -20.11 0.28
N GLY A 101 -25.15 -20.63 -0.68
CA GLY A 101 -24.02 -19.93 -1.30
C GLY A 101 -23.52 -20.67 -2.54
N TRP A 102 -22.30 -20.34 -2.95
CA TRP A 102 -21.53 -21.10 -3.95
C TRP A 102 -20.04 -21.14 -3.58
N SER A 103 -19.30 -22.14 -4.05
CA SER A 103 -17.87 -22.29 -3.79
C SER A 103 -17.15 -23.03 -4.91
N ALA A 104 -15.94 -22.60 -5.26
CA ALA A 104 -15.10 -23.24 -6.28
C ALA A 104 -13.60 -23.05 -6.02
N ILE A 105 -12.78 -24.00 -6.44
CA ILE A 105 -11.33 -23.84 -6.56
C ILE A 105 -11.05 -23.28 -7.97
N VAL A 106 -11.11 -21.96 -8.10
CA VAL A 106 -11.15 -21.28 -9.40
C VAL A 106 -9.81 -21.43 -10.14
N GLY A 107 -9.87 -22.00 -11.34
CA GLY A 107 -8.73 -22.34 -12.19
C GLY A 107 -8.20 -23.77 -12.02
N TYR A 108 -8.61 -24.52 -10.99
CA TYR A 108 -8.02 -25.84 -10.71
C TYR A 108 -8.41 -26.95 -11.69
N THR A 109 -9.70 -27.12 -11.98
CA THR A 109 -10.27 -28.05 -12.98
C THR A 109 -11.76 -27.72 -13.19
N HIS A 110 -12.39 -28.34 -14.19
CA HIS A 110 -13.84 -28.25 -14.40
C HIS A 110 -14.60 -28.83 -13.20
N HIS A 111 -15.51 -28.06 -12.63
CA HIS A 111 -16.39 -28.55 -11.57
C HIS A 111 -17.66 -29.14 -12.19
N THR A 112 -17.92 -30.41 -11.90
CA THR A 112 -19.11 -31.17 -12.31
C THR A 112 -19.97 -31.49 -11.08
N LYS A 113 -21.14 -32.10 -11.27
CA LYS A 113 -21.96 -32.55 -10.12
C LYS A 113 -21.16 -33.53 -9.25
N ASP A 114 -20.48 -34.49 -9.88
CA ASP A 114 -20.02 -35.69 -9.20
C ASP A 114 -18.56 -35.57 -8.69
N ASN A 115 -17.79 -34.60 -9.18
CA ASN A 115 -16.38 -34.43 -8.79
C ASN A 115 -16.12 -33.51 -7.59
N GLN A 116 -17.12 -32.93 -6.91
CA GLN A 116 -16.90 -31.92 -5.86
C GLN A 116 -17.73 -32.13 -4.58
N ASP A 117 -17.26 -31.57 -3.46
CA ASP A 117 -18.03 -31.40 -2.22
C ASP A 117 -17.69 -30.05 -1.57
N THR A 118 -18.54 -29.58 -0.65
CA THR A 118 -18.27 -28.43 0.22
C THR A 118 -18.55 -28.83 1.67
N TYR A 119 -17.67 -28.44 2.59
CA TYR A 119 -17.81 -28.69 4.03
C TYR A 119 -17.57 -27.40 4.82
N PHE A 120 -18.14 -27.34 6.02
CA PHE A 120 -17.90 -26.30 7.00
C PHE A 120 -17.21 -26.92 8.22
N TYR A 121 -16.08 -26.35 8.61
CA TYR A 121 -15.28 -26.75 9.77
C TYR A 121 -15.43 -25.68 10.84
N LEU A 122 -15.83 -26.07 12.06
CA LEU A 122 -16.11 -25.17 13.17
C LEU A 122 -15.23 -25.52 14.37
N THR A 123 -14.68 -24.50 15.03
CA THR A 123 -13.88 -24.66 16.26
C THR A 123 -14.25 -23.59 17.30
N ASN A 124 -14.55 -23.99 18.54
CA ASN A 124 -14.80 -23.08 19.66
C ASN A 124 -13.56 -22.85 20.54
N ASN A 125 -13.70 -21.98 21.55
CA ASN A 125 -12.62 -21.60 22.48
C ASN A 125 -12.09 -22.75 23.35
N LYS A 126 -12.80 -23.89 23.40
CA LYS A 126 -12.38 -25.12 24.11
C LYS A 126 -11.53 -26.03 23.21
N ASN A 127 -11.27 -25.63 21.97
CA ASN A 127 -10.69 -26.43 20.88
C ASN A 127 -11.55 -27.65 20.47
N GLU A 128 -12.84 -27.66 20.82
CA GLU A 128 -13.78 -28.65 20.29
C GLU A 128 -13.96 -28.42 18.79
N LYS A 129 -14.06 -29.50 18.02
CA LYS A 129 -14.08 -29.47 16.56
C LYS A 129 -15.33 -30.17 16.03
N ARG A 130 -15.96 -29.56 15.03
CA ARG A 130 -17.14 -30.07 14.33
C ARG A 130 -16.96 -29.84 12.83
N VAL A 131 -17.38 -30.80 12.02
CA VAL A 131 -17.34 -30.70 10.55
C VAL A 131 -18.66 -31.18 9.99
N TYR A 132 -19.19 -30.44 9.04
CA TYR A 132 -20.45 -30.76 8.36
C TYR A 132 -20.29 -30.63 6.85
N LYS A 133 -20.74 -31.64 6.11
CA LYS A 133 -20.95 -31.55 4.66
C LYS A 133 -22.10 -30.57 4.38
N ALA A 134 -22.08 -29.95 3.21
CA ALA A 134 -23.17 -29.13 2.71
C ALA A 134 -23.87 -29.83 1.53
N GLU A 135 -25.17 -29.61 1.40
CA GLU A 135 -26.00 -30.13 0.32
C GLU A 135 -25.60 -29.45 -0.99
N GLN A 136 -25.35 -30.23 -2.04
CA GLN A 136 -24.96 -29.68 -3.34
C GLN A 136 -26.19 -29.24 -4.15
N LEU A 137 -26.24 -27.95 -4.49
CA LEU A 137 -27.31 -27.39 -5.32
C LEU A 137 -26.98 -27.60 -6.81
N SER A 138 -27.30 -28.79 -7.31
CA SER A 138 -26.88 -29.26 -8.64
C SER A 138 -27.28 -28.38 -9.83
N SER A 139 -28.33 -27.55 -9.71
CA SER A 139 -28.77 -26.58 -10.72
C SER A 139 -27.97 -25.27 -10.74
N VAL A 140 -27.11 -25.02 -9.75
CA VAL A 140 -26.38 -23.75 -9.59
C VAL A 140 -25.03 -23.81 -10.29
N SER A 141 -24.87 -23.00 -11.35
CA SER A 141 -23.62 -22.86 -12.11
C SER A 141 -23.07 -21.44 -12.03
N ALA A 142 -21.78 -21.28 -11.75
CA ALA A 142 -21.08 -20.00 -11.79
C ALA A 142 -20.48 -19.68 -13.18
N SER A 143 -20.50 -20.65 -14.12
CA SER A 143 -19.70 -20.64 -15.35
C SER A 143 -19.81 -19.35 -16.16
N LYS A 144 -21.03 -18.85 -16.41
CA LYS A 144 -21.28 -17.61 -17.18
C LYS A 144 -20.95 -16.34 -16.40
N ASP A 145 -20.96 -16.37 -15.06
CA ASP A 145 -20.68 -15.20 -14.25
C ASP A 145 -19.18 -14.93 -14.03
N ILE A 146 -18.34 -15.97 -14.12
CA ILE A 146 -16.87 -15.85 -14.04
C ILE A 146 -16.16 -15.99 -15.41
N GLU A 147 -16.95 -16.01 -16.48
CA GLU A 147 -16.52 -16.08 -17.88
C GLU A 147 -15.73 -14.84 -18.30
N TYR A 148 -14.45 -15.03 -18.62
CA TYR A 148 -13.65 -14.00 -19.27
C TYR A 148 -14.13 -13.73 -20.69
N ASN A 149 -14.20 -12.44 -21.06
CA ASN A 149 -14.68 -11.97 -22.37
C ASN A 149 -16.10 -12.44 -22.72
N ARG A 150 -16.98 -12.57 -21.69
CA ARG A 150 -18.40 -12.97 -21.78
C ARG A 150 -19.12 -12.32 -22.97
N LYS A 151 -19.62 -13.14 -23.88
CA LYS A 151 -20.34 -12.71 -25.10
C LYS A 151 -21.86 -12.70 -24.98
N SER A 152 -22.40 -13.42 -24.00
CA SER A 152 -23.83 -13.63 -23.81
C SER A 152 -24.18 -13.82 -22.34
N GLU A 153 -25.41 -13.56 -21.95
CA GLU A 153 -25.88 -13.84 -20.59
C GLU A 153 -26.07 -15.35 -20.38
N THR A 154 -26.64 -16.04 -21.36
CA THR A 154 -26.98 -17.48 -21.34
C THR A 154 -26.17 -18.29 -22.38
N GLY A 155 -26.38 -19.61 -22.43
CA GLY A 155 -25.68 -20.52 -23.35
C GLY A 155 -24.31 -21.00 -22.84
N SER A 156 -23.46 -21.49 -23.73
CA SER A 156 -22.09 -21.96 -23.43
C SER A 156 -21.16 -20.81 -22.99
N ILE A 157 -20.06 -21.14 -22.30
CA ILE A 157 -18.98 -20.19 -22.04
C ILE A 157 -18.12 -19.97 -23.29
N ASN A 158 -17.68 -18.74 -23.52
CA ASN A 158 -16.68 -18.39 -24.52
C ASN A 158 -15.33 -19.09 -24.24
N ASN A 159 -14.65 -19.58 -25.29
CA ASN A 159 -13.33 -20.22 -25.21
C ASN A 159 -13.20 -21.26 -24.06
N PRO A 160 -13.98 -22.36 -24.06
CA PRO A 160 -13.96 -23.35 -23.00
C PRO A 160 -12.63 -24.11 -22.95
N CYS A 161 -12.11 -24.37 -21.76
CA CYS A 161 -10.97 -25.26 -21.57
C CYS A 161 -11.30 -26.71 -21.99
N SER A 162 -10.27 -27.49 -22.36
CA SER A 162 -10.38 -28.94 -22.51
C SER A 162 -10.72 -29.60 -21.16
N SER A 163 -11.49 -30.70 -21.18
CA SER A 163 -11.96 -31.37 -19.96
C SER A 163 -10.86 -31.85 -19.01
N SER A 164 -9.64 -32.06 -19.51
CA SER A 164 -8.43 -32.44 -18.75
C SER A 164 -7.54 -31.26 -18.37
N ALA A 165 -7.98 -30.01 -18.58
CA ALA A 165 -7.21 -28.83 -18.21
C ALA A 165 -7.18 -28.64 -16.68
N HIS A 166 -5.98 -28.46 -16.14
CA HIS A 166 -5.78 -28.07 -14.74
C HIS A 166 -5.01 -26.76 -14.64
N ASN A 167 -5.22 -26.04 -13.53
CA ASN A 167 -4.47 -24.84 -13.13
C ASN A 167 -4.35 -23.78 -14.26
N LYS A 168 -5.48 -23.39 -14.86
CA LYS A 168 -5.55 -22.41 -15.94
C LYS A 168 -6.10 -21.06 -15.50
N ASN A 169 -5.54 -19.98 -16.07
CA ASN A 169 -6.09 -18.63 -15.93
C ASN A 169 -7.28 -18.46 -16.89
N ASN A 170 -8.27 -17.63 -16.52
CA ASN A 170 -9.51 -17.56 -17.30
C ASN A 170 -9.39 -16.77 -18.63
N ASP A 171 -8.28 -16.04 -18.82
CA ASP A 171 -7.91 -15.44 -20.10
C ASP A 171 -7.32 -16.44 -21.12
N GLU A 172 -6.63 -17.50 -20.66
CA GLU A 172 -6.22 -18.63 -21.49
C GLU A 172 -7.44 -19.40 -22.02
N CYS A 173 -8.34 -19.82 -21.11
CA CYS A 173 -9.59 -20.51 -21.40
C CYS A 173 -10.52 -20.49 -20.17
N ASN A 174 -11.84 -20.56 -20.40
CA ASN A 174 -12.81 -20.61 -19.32
C ASN A 174 -13.11 -22.07 -18.93
N MET A 175 -12.97 -22.39 -17.64
CA MET A 175 -13.46 -23.67 -17.09
C MET A 175 -14.98 -23.63 -16.84
N TYR A 176 -15.60 -24.81 -16.83
CA TYR A 176 -16.98 -24.97 -16.35
C TYR A 176 -17.02 -25.08 -14.83
N TYR A 177 -18.00 -24.41 -14.23
CA TYR A 177 -18.24 -24.35 -12.79
C TYR A 177 -19.70 -24.70 -12.52
N ASN A 178 -20.07 -25.95 -12.80
CA ASN A 178 -21.44 -26.46 -12.65
C ASN A 178 -21.63 -27.09 -11.27
N ALA A 179 -22.87 -27.12 -10.77
CA ALA A 179 -23.23 -27.67 -9.46
C ALA A 179 -22.37 -27.14 -8.28
N VAL A 180 -21.90 -25.90 -8.38
CA VAL A 180 -21.01 -25.24 -7.40
C VAL A 180 -21.77 -24.56 -6.26
N GLY A 181 -23.09 -24.47 -6.35
CA GLY A 181 -23.93 -23.99 -5.26
C GLY A 181 -23.99 -24.99 -4.11
N PHE A 182 -24.15 -24.47 -2.89
CA PHE A 182 -24.34 -25.30 -1.70
C PHE A 182 -25.48 -24.76 -0.82
N LYS A 183 -26.08 -25.65 -0.04
CA LYS A 183 -26.85 -25.31 1.16
C LYS A 183 -26.19 -25.97 2.37
N ALA A 184 -25.71 -25.16 3.30
CA ALA A 184 -25.16 -25.63 4.56
C ALA A 184 -26.31 -25.95 5.53
N HIS A 185 -26.16 -27.03 6.28
CA HIS A 185 -27.09 -27.47 7.32
C HIS A 185 -26.30 -27.69 8.61
N ILE A 186 -26.14 -26.65 9.42
CA ILE A 186 -25.29 -26.72 10.63
C ILE A 186 -26.17 -27.04 11.86
N PRO A 187 -26.09 -28.24 12.47
CA PRO A 187 -26.89 -28.61 13.62
C PRO A 187 -26.54 -27.75 14.84
N LEU A 188 -27.55 -27.11 15.43
CA LEU A 188 -27.33 -26.15 16.52
C LEU A 188 -27.26 -26.82 17.89
N ASN A 189 -27.86 -27.99 18.07
CA ASN A 189 -27.72 -28.77 19.30
C ASN A 189 -26.28 -29.30 19.46
N ASP A 190 -25.63 -29.71 18.36
CA ASP A 190 -24.23 -30.19 18.36
C ASP A 190 -23.21 -29.11 18.79
N LEU A 191 -23.59 -27.83 18.72
CA LEU A 191 -22.76 -26.64 18.98
C LEU A 191 -23.12 -25.92 20.29
N PHE A 192 -24.40 -25.89 20.67
CA PHE A 192 -24.94 -25.06 21.75
C PHE A 192 -25.82 -25.81 22.77
N GLY A 193 -25.99 -27.13 22.62
CA GLY A 193 -26.83 -27.95 23.52
C GLY A 193 -28.28 -27.47 23.57
N GLU A 194 -28.86 -27.35 24.78
CA GLU A 194 -30.20 -26.76 24.98
C GLU A 194 -30.26 -25.25 24.63
N GLY A 195 -29.13 -24.58 24.39
CA GLY A 195 -29.05 -23.14 24.18
C GLY A 195 -29.34 -22.35 25.47
N ILE A 196 -28.74 -22.77 26.59
CA ILE A 196 -28.86 -22.11 27.91
C ILE A 196 -27.57 -21.43 28.40
N ASP A 197 -26.47 -21.56 27.65
CA ASP A 197 -25.17 -20.92 27.91
C ASP A 197 -24.68 -20.21 26.64
N ASP A 198 -23.88 -19.16 26.81
CA ASP A 198 -23.23 -18.46 25.70
C ASP A 198 -22.02 -19.29 25.20
N ASP A 199 -21.89 -19.46 23.88
CA ASP A 199 -20.68 -20.02 23.26
C ASP A 199 -20.46 -19.40 21.87
N ASN A 200 -19.28 -19.58 21.30
CA ASN A 200 -18.94 -19.09 19.98
C ASN A 200 -17.98 -20.02 19.22
N TRP A 201 -18.28 -20.19 17.93
CA TRP A 201 -17.61 -21.12 17.03
C TRP A 201 -17.07 -20.35 15.83
N THR A 202 -15.75 -20.38 15.65
CA THR A 202 -15.10 -19.81 14.46
C THR A 202 -15.25 -20.78 13.28
N VAL A 203 -15.49 -20.25 12.07
CA VAL A 203 -15.92 -21.03 10.90
C VAL A 203 -14.89 -20.95 9.77
N GLN A 204 -14.60 -22.11 9.17
CA GLN A 204 -13.82 -22.25 7.94
C GLN A 204 -14.64 -22.99 6.88
N ILE A 205 -14.40 -22.69 5.61
CA ILE A 205 -15.01 -23.38 4.46
C ILE A 205 -13.96 -24.25 3.78
N VAL A 206 -14.32 -25.51 3.53
CA VAL A 206 -13.46 -26.50 2.87
C VAL A 206 -14.12 -26.93 1.57
N LYS A 207 -13.38 -26.88 0.46
CA LYS A 207 -13.82 -27.34 -0.86
C LYS A 207 -13.02 -28.57 -1.26
N ARG A 208 -13.72 -29.63 -1.67
CA ARG A 208 -13.15 -30.74 -2.43
C ARG A 208 -13.43 -30.54 -3.91
N VAL A 209 -12.43 -30.77 -4.75
CA VAL A 209 -12.60 -31.07 -6.17
C VAL A 209 -11.68 -32.24 -6.49
N GLU A 210 -12.21 -33.32 -7.05
CA GLU A 210 -11.54 -34.60 -7.23
C GLU A 210 -10.93 -35.08 -5.89
N ASN A 211 -9.62 -35.34 -5.84
CA ASN A 211 -8.90 -35.70 -4.61
C ASN A 211 -8.25 -34.49 -3.91
N HIS A 212 -8.49 -33.28 -4.41
CA HIS A 212 -7.85 -32.05 -3.94
C HIS A 212 -8.74 -31.28 -2.97
N TYR A 213 -8.23 -31.03 -1.77
CA TYR A 213 -8.95 -30.36 -0.68
C TYR A 213 -8.26 -29.04 -0.31
N ILE A 214 -9.01 -27.94 -0.41
CA ILE A 214 -8.56 -26.59 -0.04
C ILE A 214 -9.50 -26.01 1.02
N TYR A 215 -8.93 -25.36 2.04
CA TYR A 215 -9.71 -24.56 2.99
C TYR A 215 -9.33 -23.08 2.98
N ASP A 216 -10.27 -22.22 3.35
CA ASP A 216 -10.03 -20.82 3.72
C ASP A 216 -10.88 -20.51 4.96
N ASP A 217 -10.45 -19.52 5.73
CA ASP A 217 -11.25 -18.94 6.80
C ASP A 217 -12.48 -18.27 6.18
N LEU A 218 -13.67 -18.62 6.66
CA LEU A 218 -14.90 -18.05 6.12
C LEU A 218 -14.90 -16.55 6.43
N ARG A 219 -15.03 -15.70 5.41
CA ARG A 219 -15.20 -14.24 5.56
C ARG A 219 -16.51 -13.83 4.91
N VAL A 220 -17.31 -13.03 5.63
CA VAL A 220 -18.61 -12.52 5.16
C VAL A 220 -18.67 -11.00 5.31
N PRO A 221 -19.04 -10.24 4.25
CA PRO A 221 -19.04 -8.77 4.29
C PRO A 221 -20.33 -8.18 4.89
N PHE A 222 -21.05 -8.97 5.67
CA PHE A 222 -22.31 -8.65 6.31
C PHE A 222 -22.42 -9.38 7.65
N GLU A 223 -23.39 -8.98 8.46
CA GLU A 223 -23.71 -9.59 9.75
C GLU A 223 -25.20 -9.93 9.77
N PHE A 224 -25.59 -10.97 10.51
CA PHE A 224 -27.00 -11.27 10.78
C PHE A 224 -27.24 -11.58 12.25
N ASN A 225 -28.51 -11.48 12.65
CA ASN A 225 -29.02 -11.90 13.95
C ASN A 225 -30.26 -12.79 13.74
N LEU A 226 -30.32 -13.96 14.37
CA LEU A 226 -31.45 -14.89 14.28
C LEU A 226 -31.84 -15.38 15.67
N ASN A 227 -33.13 -15.36 16.00
CA ASN A 227 -33.64 -15.92 17.26
C ASN A 227 -33.51 -17.44 17.26
N TYR A 228 -32.92 -18.02 18.30
CA TYR A 228 -32.72 -19.46 18.46
C TYR A 228 -32.89 -19.88 19.93
N SER A 229 -33.53 -21.02 20.20
CA SER A 229 -33.81 -21.53 21.55
C SER A 229 -34.25 -20.43 22.53
N ASN A 230 -33.36 -19.95 23.40
CA ASN A 230 -33.58 -18.94 24.43
C ASN A 230 -32.76 -17.64 24.20
N GLY A 231 -32.18 -17.46 23.02
CA GLY A 231 -31.21 -16.41 22.71
C GLY A 231 -31.17 -16.01 21.23
N VAL A 232 -30.05 -15.43 20.84
CA VAL A 232 -29.80 -14.92 19.49
C VAL A 232 -28.49 -15.50 18.95
N LEU A 233 -28.57 -16.14 17.78
CA LEU A 233 -27.42 -16.48 16.94
C LEU A 233 -26.96 -15.25 16.17
N GLN A 234 -25.66 -15.02 16.14
CA GLN A 234 -25.02 -13.95 15.38
C GLN A 234 -23.89 -14.52 14.53
N LEU A 235 -23.73 -14.05 13.30
CA LEU A 235 -22.50 -14.25 12.53
C LEU A 235 -21.90 -12.90 12.19
N SER A 236 -20.59 -12.76 12.40
CA SER A 236 -19.81 -11.59 12.00
C SER A 236 -18.37 -11.99 11.67
N SER A 237 -17.77 -11.30 10.70
CA SER A 237 -16.32 -11.28 10.44
C SER A 237 -15.61 -10.09 11.12
N GLY A 238 -16.26 -9.45 12.09
CA GLY A 238 -15.67 -8.37 12.89
C GLY A 238 -15.48 -7.06 12.14
N LEU A 239 -14.50 -6.28 12.59
CA LEU A 239 -14.14 -5.00 11.99
C LEU A 239 -13.66 -5.19 10.54
N ASP A 240 -13.81 -4.15 9.71
CA ASP A 240 -13.41 -4.13 8.30
C ASP A 240 -14.01 -5.22 7.37
N ALA A 241 -14.98 -6.02 7.82
CA ALA A 241 -15.67 -7.00 6.98
C ALA A 241 -16.28 -6.40 5.69
N LYS A 242 -16.72 -5.12 5.74
CA LYS A 242 -17.26 -4.38 4.59
C LYS A 242 -16.20 -3.81 3.65
N ASN A 243 -14.91 -3.93 3.96
CA ASN A 243 -13.82 -3.45 3.14
C ASN A 243 -13.31 -4.57 2.23
N LEU A 244 -13.34 -4.32 0.91
CA LEU A 244 -12.98 -5.28 -0.12
C LEU A 244 -11.70 -4.82 -0.82
N LYS A 245 -10.66 -5.65 -0.77
CA LYS A 245 -9.39 -5.39 -1.45
C LYS A 245 -9.40 -5.99 -2.84
N MET A 246 -9.07 -5.21 -3.86
CA MET A 246 -9.04 -5.71 -5.25
C MET A 246 -7.83 -6.64 -5.43
N GLY A 247 -8.10 -7.91 -5.73
CA GLY A 247 -7.07 -8.96 -5.84
C GLY A 247 -6.50 -9.16 -7.24
N TYR A 248 -7.01 -8.46 -8.26
CA TYR A 248 -6.69 -8.74 -9.66
C TYR A 248 -6.61 -7.46 -10.51
N GLU A 249 -5.81 -7.49 -11.57
CA GLU A 249 -5.66 -6.40 -12.55
C GLU A 249 -6.72 -6.46 -13.65
N GLY A 250 -6.90 -5.38 -14.43
CA GLY A 250 -7.83 -5.36 -15.56
C GLY A 250 -9.32 -5.46 -15.20
N VAL A 251 -9.68 -5.41 -13.92
CA VAL A 251 -11.08 -5.54 -13.47
C VAL A 251 -11.83 -4.23 -13.70
N ALA A 252 -12.78 -4.26 -14.64
CA ALA A 252 -13.53 -3.10 -15.09
C ALA A 252 -14.40 -2.45 -13.98
N ARG A 253 -14.38 -1.11 -13.89
CA ARG A 253 -15.28 -0.31 -13.03
C ARG A 253 -16.65 -0.15 -13.67
N ARG A 254 -17.52 -1.16 -13.51
CA ARG A 254 -18.87 -1.20 -14.10
C ARG A 254 -19.87 -0.29 -13.35
N ASP A 255 -20.82 0.30 -14.06
CA ASP A 255 -21.88 1.16 -13.50
C ASP A 255 -22.99 0.37 -12.80
N PHE A 256 -23.23 -0.86 -13.24
CA PHE A 256 -24.16 -1.82 -12.63
C PHE A 256 -23.60 -3.25 -12.69
N ALA A 257 -24.17 -4.16 -11.90
CA ALA A 257 -23.77 -5.57 -11.87
C ALA A 257 -23.92 -6.22 -13.25
N ARG A 258 -22.94 -7.03 -13.67
CA ARG A 258 -22.93 -7.79 -14.94
C ARG A 258 -23.02 -6.97 -16.24
N GLN A 259 -23.02 -5.63 -16.20
CA GLN A 259 -22.97 -4.73 -17.37
C GLN A 259 -22.00 -5.22 -18.46
N GLY A 260 -22.51 -5.49 -19.66
CA GLY A 260 -21.69 -5.88 -20.81
C GLY A 260 -20.84 -4.73 -21.38
N GLY A 261 -19.88 -5.06 -22.25
CA GLY A 261 -19.11 -4.09 -23.03
C GLY A 261 -17.91 -3.44 -22.33
N TYR A 262 -17.40 -2.38 -22.97
CA TYR A 262 -16.17 -1.66 -22.63
C TYR A 262 -16.39 -0.59 -21.55
N SER A 263 -15.56 -0.57 -20.51
CA SER A 263 -15.71 0.31 -19.33
C SER A 263 -15.16 1.74 -19.51
N GLY A 264 -14.97 2.21 -20.75
CA GLY A 264 -14.35 3.51 -21.01
C GLY A 264 -12.92 3.60 -20.49
N GLY A 265 -12.17 2.49 -20.50
CA GLY A 265 -10.81 2.39 -19.96
C GLY A 265 -10.72 2.43 -18.42
N ARG A 266 -11.85 2.34 -17.70
CA ARG A 266 -11.87 2.44 -16.23
C ARG A 266 -11.75 1.06 -15.59
N TYR A 267 -10.72 0.91 -14.75
CA TYR A 267 -10.39 -0.32 -14.02
C TYR A 267 -10.19 -0.01 -12.53
N PHE A 268 -10.43 -0.99 -11.67
CA PHE A 268 -10.05 -0.95 -10.25
C PHE A 268 -8.54 -1.18 -10.11
N THR A 269 -7.91 -0.54 -9.13
CA THR A 269 -6.49 -0.74 -8.82
C THR A 269 -6.30 -2.01 -7.99
N LYS A 270 -5.52 -2.97 -8.48
CA LYS A 270 -5.12 -4.14 -7.68
C LYS A 270 -4.30 -3.71 -6.48
N GLY A 271 -4.64 -4.22 -5.31
CA GLY A 271 -4.00 -3.87 -4.04
C GLY A 271 -4.79 -2.86 -3.21
N ASP A 272 -5.61 -2.01 -3.85
CA ASP A 272 -6.42 -0.98 -3.17
C ASP A 272 -7.65 -1.59 -2.49
N THR A 273 -8.09 -0.91 -1.42
CA THR A 273 -9.20 -1.32 -0.56
C THR A 273 -10.37 -0.37 -0.74
N TYR A 274 -11.54 -0.93 -1.08
CA TYR A 274 -12.75 -0.20 -1.39
C TYR A 274 -13.91 -0.67 -0.47
N THR A 275 -14.65 0.27 0.13
CA THR A 275 -15.78 -0.10 1.01
C THR A 275 -17.02 -0.49 0.21
N ALA A 276 -17.56 -1.68 0.50
CA ALA A 276 -18.82 -2.17 -0.03
C ALA A 276 -20.00 -1.29 0.43
N LYS A 277 -20.83 -0.89 -0.53
CA LYS A 277 -22.04 -0.09 -0.33
C LYS A 277 -23.30 -0.87 -0.70
N SER A 278 -23.23 -1.71 -1.73
CA SER A 278 -24.35 -2.51 -2.21
C SER A 278 -23.91 -3.91 -2.64
N THR A 279 -24.83 -4.86 -2.59
CA THR A 279 -24.70 -6.21 -3.14
C THR A 279 -25.74 -6.41 -4.25
N ASN A 280 -25.45 -7.33 -5.16
CA ASN A 280 -26.40 -7.89 -6.10
C ASN A 280 -26.16 -9.41 -6.19
N GLN A 281 -27.22 -10.19 -5.96
CA GLN A 281 -27.19 -11.63 -5.81
C GLN A 281 -28.08 -12.37 -6.81
N GLU A 282 -28.68 -11.71 -7.82
CA GLU A 282 -29.68 -12.31 -8.73
C GLU A 282 -29.23 -13.65 -9.37
N SER A 283 -27.96 -13.74 -9.75
CA SER A 283 -27.34 -14.92 -10.37
C SER A 283 -26.56 -15.77 -9.34
N THR A 284 -25.61 -16.61 -9.76
CA THR A 284 -24.79 -17.41 -8.83
C THR A 284 -23.74 -16.57 -8.12
N VAL A 285 -23.01 -15.72 -8.85
CA VAL A 285 -21.90 -14.96 -8.27
C VAL A 285 -22.40 -13.62 -7.77
N VAL A 286 -22.01 -13.26 -6.53
CA VAL A 286 -22.38 -11.97 -5.95
C VAL A 286 -21.54 -10.86 -6.58
N TRP A 287 -22.20 -9.77 -6.95
CA TRP A 287 -21.54 -8.55 -7.41
C TRP A 287 -21.57 -7.52 -6.29
N TYR A 288 -20.43 -6.90 -6.02
CA TYR A 288 -20.27 -5.90 -4.97
C TYR A 288 -20.12 -4.52 -5.62
N GLY A 289 -21.00 -3.60 -5.22
CA GLY A 289 -20.95 -2.19 -5.55
C GLY A 289 -20.18 -1.44 -4.47
N VAL A 290 -19.01 -0.92 -4.80
CA VAL A 290 -18.12 -0.19 -3.89
C VAL A 290 -18.08 1.30 -4.22
N LYS A 291 -17.72 2.16 -3.27
CA LYS A 291 -17.41 3.58 -3.56
C LYS A 291 -16.02 3.69 -4.20
N THR A 292 -15.91 4.50 -5.26
CA THR A 292 -14.63 4.81 -5.93
C THR A 292 -14.24 6.28 -5.67
N PRO A 293 -13.23 6.57 -4.84
CA PRO A 293 -12.72 7.93 -4.63
C PRO A 293 -12.33 8.62 -5.95
N GLU A 294 -11.80 7.85 -6.90
CA GLU A 294 -11.36 8.28 -8.24
C GLU A 294 -12.50 8.81 -9.12
N GLU A 295 -13.76 8.52 -8.77
CA GLU A 295 -14.96 9.00 -9.47
C GLU A 295 -15.95 9.67 -8.48
N GLN A 296 -15.44 10.49 -7.57
CA GLN A 296 -16.25 11.30 -6.63
C GLN A 296 -17.18 10.45 -5.73
N ASN A 297 -16.70 9.29 -5.27
CA ASN A 297 -17.48 8.32 -4.48
C ASN A 297 -18.70 7.71 -5.19
N LYS A 298 -18.74 7.74 -6.53
CA LYS A 298 -19.71 6.96 -7.32
C LYS A 298 -19.58 5.47 -7.01
N THR A 299 -20.71 4.76 -7.16
CA THR A 299 -20.79 3.32 -6.89
C THR A 299 -20.42 2.55 -8.16
N LYS A 300 -19.43 1.67 -8.06
CA LYS A 300 -18.91 0.86 -9.17
C LYS A 300 -18.86 -0.61 -8.79
N TRP A 301 -19.09 -1.49 -9.76
CA TRP A 301 -19.39 -2.91 -9.52
C TRP A 301 -18.35 -3.85 -10.11
N ALA A 302 -18.02 -4.90 -9.35
CA ALA A 302 -17.27 -6.06 -9.82
C ALA A 302 -17.72 -7.35 -9.10
N ALA A 303 -17.51 -8.50 -9.74
CA ALA A 303 -17.82 -9.82 -9.20
C ALA A 303 -16.93 -10.19 -7.99
N SER A 304 -17.48 -10.94 -7.04
CA SER A 304 -16.81 -11.43 -5.82
C SER A 304 -15.49 -12.15 -6.04
N LEU A 305 -15.32 -12.79 -7.20
CA LEU A 305 -14.11 -13.54 -7.58
C LEU A 305 -12.82 -12.70 -7.62
N TYR A 306 -12.97 -11.39 -7.81
CA TYR A 306 -11.88 -10.42 -7.86
C TYR A 306 -11.65 -9.74 -6.51
N TRP A 307 -12.60 -9.86 -5.56
CA TRP A 307 -12.56 -9.21 -4.26
C TRP A 307 -11.98 -10.14 -3.18
N ILE A 308 -10.88 -9.73 -2.59
CA ILE A 308 -10.36 -10.27 -1.33
C ILE A 308 -11.17 -9.59 -0.22
N PHE A 309 -11.96 -10.38 0.52
CA PHE A 309 -12.78 -9.84 1.61
C PHE A 309 -11.90 -9.53 2.82
N GLY A 310 -12.12 -8.36 3.44
CA GLY A 310 -11.55 -8.00 4.73
C GLY A 310 -12.21 -8.72 5.90
N GLY A 311 -11.86 -8.30 7.10
CA GLY A 311 -12.32 -8.90 8.35
C GLY A 311 -11.64 -10.20 8.75
N GLU A 312 -11.97 -10.63 9.96
CA GLU A 312 -11.49 -11.83 10.63
C GLU A 312 -12.28 -13.08 10.19
N ARG A 313 -11.82 -14.25 10.66
CA ARG A 313 -12.55 -15.53 10.52
C ARG A 313 -13.95 -15.38 11.12
N ALA A 314 -14.98 -15.63 10.31
CA ALA A 314 -16.37 -15.48 10.70
C ALA A 314 -16.67 -16.33 11.95
N THR A 315 -17.27 -15.70 12.96
CA THR A 315 -17.56 -16.33 14.24
C THR A 315 -19.07 -16.41 14.45
N LEU A 316 -19.59 -17.64 14.52
CA LEU A 316 -20.98 -17.92 14.87
C LEU A 316 -21.10 -17.88 16.41
N ARG A 317 -21.67 -16.80 16.94
CA ARG A 317 -21.90 -16.60 18.38
C ARG A 317 -23.34 -16.96 18.71
N TYR A 318 -23.56 -17.48 19.91
CA TYR A 318 -24.89 -17.57 20.52
C TYR A 318 -24.86 -16.85 21.86
N ASN A 319 -25.76 -15.87 22.03
CA ASN A 319 -25.94 -15.16 23.30
C ASN A 319 -27.35 -15.43 23.85
N VAL A 320 -27.47 -15.84 25.11
CA VAL A 320 -28.75 -16.17 25.75
C VAL A 320 -29.47 -14.91 26.21
N THR A 321 -30.80 -14.88 26.09
CA THR A 321 -31.62 -13.75 26.54
C THR A 321 -31.60 -13.64 28.06
N THR A 322 -31.53 -12.40 28.58
CA THR A 322 -31.70 -12.12 30.01
C THR A 322 -32.94 -11.24 30.28
N VAL A 323 -33.95 -11.84 30.90
CA VAL A 323 -35.16 -11.14 31.36
C VAL A 323 -34.93 -10.50 32.72
N ASN A 324 -35.76 -9.54 33.13
CA ASN A 324 -35.74 -9.04 34.50
C ASN A 324 -36.49 -10.02 35.41
N VAL A 325 -35.91 -10.32 36.56
CA VAL A 325 -36.61 -10.96 37.67
C VAL A 325 -36.92 -9.86 38.70
N ASN A 326 -38.19 -9.51 38.83
CA ASN A 326 -38.67 -8.54 39.80
C ASN A 326 -39.15 -9.29 41.06
N ILE A 327 -38.45 -9.13 42.18
CA ILE A 327 -38.79 -9.77 43.45
C ILE A 327 -39.42 -8.70 44.35
N VAL A 328 -40.64 -8.93 44.82
CA VAL A 328 -41.42 -7.96 45.61
C VAL A 328 -41.79 -8.57 46.95
N HIS A 329 -41.25 -8.01 48.02
CA HIS A 329 -41.64 -8.33 49.38
C HIS A 329 -42.67 -7.29 49.82
N LYS A 330 -43.81 -7.73 50.34
CA LYS A 330 -44.86 -6.85 50.85
C LYS A 330 -45.39 -7.32 52.20
N ASP A 331 -45.97 -6.41 52.95
CA ASP A 331 -46.85 -6.75 54.06
C ASP A 331 -48.04 -7.55 53.52
N LYS A 332 -48.42 -8.61 54.23
CA LYS A 332 -49.59 -9.41 53.90
C LYS A 332 -50.88 -8.64 54.17
N ASP A 333 -50.93 -7.92 55.29
CA ASP A 333 -52.16 -7.45 55.90
C ASP A 333 -52.48 -6.00 55.48
N THR A 334 -51.47 -5.15 55.23
CA THR A 334 -51.66 -3.82 54.62
C THR A 334 -51.36 -3.75 53.11
N GLY A 335 -50.75 -4.79 52.53
CA GLY A 335 -50.32 -4.81 51.12
C GLY A 335 -49.12 -3.90 50.76
N LYS A 336 -48.60 -3.13 51.73
CA LYS A 336 -47.46 -2.21 51.58
C LYS A 336 -46.21 -2.92 51.07
N ILE A 337 -45.61 -2.44 49.98
CA ILE A 337 -44.33 -2.96 49.49
C ILE A 337 -43.22 -2.60 50.50
N LEU A 338 -42.50 -3.63 50.97
CA LEU A 338 -41.44 -3.53 51.97
C LEU A 338 -40.05 -3.49 51.32
N LYS A 339 -39.87 -4.18 50.18
CA LYS A 339 -38.67 -4.21 49.33
C LYS A 339 -39.05 -4.63 47.93
N SER A 340 -38.47 -4.00 46.91
CA SER A 340 -38.53 -4.49 45.53
C SER A 340 -37.13 -4.53 44.93
N GLU A 341 -36.75 -5.70 44.43
CA GLU A 341 -35.47 -5.93 43.78
C GLU A 341 -35.68 -6.27 42.30
N LYS A 342 -34.72 -5.86 41.47
CA LYS A 342 -34.64 -6.26 40.06
C LYS A 342 -33.27 -6.86 39.81
N THR A 343 -33.25 -8.12 39.39
CA THR A 343 -32.04 -8.79 38.92
C THR A 343 -32.24 -9.32 37.51
N LYS A 344 -31.18 -9.81 36.86
CA LYS A 344 -31.26 -10.44 35.53
C LYS A 344 -31.27 -11.95 35.64
N GLY A 345 -32.22 -12.57 34.95
CA GLY A 345 -32.35 -14.03 34.85
C GLY A 345 -32.08 -14.51 33.43
N THR A 346 -31.15 -15.44 33.27
CA THR A 346 -30.87 -16.12 31.99
C THR A 346 -32.01 -17.08 31.66
N VAL A 347 -32.66 -16.90 30.51
CA VAL A 347 -33.80 -17.72 30.08
C VAL A 347 -33.39 -19.20 29.95
N GLY A 348 -34.24 -20.11 30.44
CA GLY A 348 -34.01 -21.56 30.42
C GLY A 348 -33.23 -22.11 31.62
N LYS A 349 -32.41 -21.29 32.30
CA LYS A 349 -31.77 -21.69 33.57
C LYS A 349 -32.77 -21.78 34.71
N THR A 350 -32.45 -22.57 35.73
CA THR A 350 -33.25 -22.69 36.94
C THR A 350 -33.02 -21.51 37.89
N TYR A 351 -34.08 -21.12 38.59
CA TYR A 351 -34.02 -20.16 39.69
C TYR A 351 -34.54 -20.78 40.98
N SER A 352 -34.08 -20.26 42.12
CA SER A 352 -34.63 -20.53 43.43
C SER A 352 -34.47 -19.29 44.29
N TYR A 353 -35.59 -18.67 44.66
CA TYR A 353 -35.61 -17.50 45.54
C TYR A 353 -36.41 -17.84 46.79
N ALA A 354 -35.82 -17.60 47.96
CA ALA A 354 -36.50 -17.69 49.24
C ALA A 354 -37.14 -16.35 49.61
N PRO A 355 -38.23 -16.34 50.40
CA PRO A 355 -38.57 -15.16 51.16
C PRO A 355 -37.40 -14.82 52.11
N GLU A 356 -37.08 -13.53 52.21
CA GLU A 356 -36.20 -12.98 53.23
C GLU A 356 -36.60 -13.43 54.65
N SER A 357 -35.65 -13.55 55.57
CA SER A 357 -35.86 -14.11 56.91
C SER A 357 -36.65 -13.18 57.86
N LYS A 358 -37.09 -13.68 59.03
CA LYS A 358 -37.72 -12.82 60.07
C LYS A 358 -36.82 -11.63 60.38
N GLY A 359 -37.37 -10.43 60.26
CA GLY A 359 -36.72 -9.18 60.66
C GLY A 359 -35.95 -8.46 59.55
N THR A 360 -35.91 -9.00 58.33
CA THR A 360 -35.40 -8.23 57.18
C THR A 360 -36.28 -7.01 56.87
N PHE A 361 -37.59 -7.07 57.18
CA PHE A 361 -38.50 -5.93 57.08
C PHE A 361 -39.07 -5.54 58.43
N LYS A 362 -39.46 -4.27 58.55
CA LYS A 362 -40.04 -3.71 59.76
C LYS A 362 -41.30 -2.89 59.49
N ASP A 363 -42.25 -2.93 60.41
CA ASP A 363 -43.44 -2.06 60.38
C ASP A 363 -43.09 -0.61 60.76
N GLU A 364 -44.08 0.28 60.73
CA GLU A 364 -43.93 1.68 61.15
C GLU A 364 -43.68 1.87 62.66
N ASN A 365 -43.83 0.80 63.45
CA ASN A 365 -43.46 0.70 64.85
C ASN A 365 -42.13 -0.07 65.07
N GLY A 366 -41.36 -0.33 64.01
CA GLY A 366 -40.02 -0.94 64.05
C GLY A 366 -39.99 -2.47 64.20
N ALA A 367 -41.14 -3.13 64.17
CA ALA A 367 -41.37 -4.51 64.57
C ALA A 367 -41.13 -5.52 63.41
N ASP A 368 -40.65 -6.74 63.68
CA ASP A 368 -40.05 -7.65 62.68
C ASP A 368 -41.09 -8.47 61.91
N TYR A 369 -41.30 -8.09 60.65
CA TYR A 369 -42.01 -8.91 59.67
C TYR A 369 -41.34 -10.29 59.52
N VAL A 370 -42.12 -11.33 59.82
CA VAL A 370 -41.87 -12.77 59.72
C VAL A 370 -42.44 -13.28 58.40
N PRO A 371 -41.67 -13.98 57.54
CA PRO A 371 -42.18 -14.52 56.29
C PRO A 371 -43.26 -15.58 56.53
N VAL A 372 -44.39 -15.46 55.81
CA VAL A 372 -45.46 -16.49 55.76
C VAL A 372 -45.62 -17.12 54.36
N SER A 373 -45.00 -16.52 53.34
CA SER A 373 -44.75 -17.21 52.06
C SER A 373 -43.68 -18.30 52.20
N LYS A 374 -43.67 -19.26 51.26
CA LYS A 374 -42.58 -20.24 51.08
C LYS A 374 -41.69 -19.86 49.89
N ALA A 375 -40.49 -20.46 49.82
CA ALA A 375 -39.58 -20.28 48.69
C ALA A 375 -40.21 -20.71 47.35
N LYS A 376 -39.76 -20.08 46.26
CA LYS A 376 -40.27 -20.27 44.89
C LYS A 376 -39.10 -20.59 43.95
N SER A 377 -39.24 -21.67 43.19
CA SER A 377 -38.25 -22.14 42.22
C SER A 377 -38.91 -22.58 40.91
N GLY A 378 -38.13 -22.64 39.83
CA GLY A 378 -38.59 -23.02 38.49
C GLY A 378 -37.51 -22.82 37.43
N LYS A 379 -37.87 -22.91 36.14
CA LYS A 379 -37.04 -22.41 35.02
C LYS A 379 -37.47 -20.98 34.64
N ILE A 380 -36.52 -20.15 34.23
CA ILE A 380 -36.77 -18.75 33.83
C ILE A 380 -37.38 -18.73 32.41
N GLY A 381 -38.56 -18.11 32.28
CA GLY A 381 -39.30 -17.98 31.01
C GLY A 381 -38.84 -16.80 30.14
N LYS A 382 -39.43 -16.66 28.95
CA LYS A 382 -39.08 -15.61 27.95
C LYS A 382 -39.65 -14.21 28.26
N SER A 383 -40.35 -14.05 29.38
CA SER A 383 -40.92 -12.78 29.86
C SER A 383 -40.35 -12.44 31.24
N ASP A 384 -40.41 -11.16 31.62
CA ASP A 384 -40.05 -10.72 32.97
C ASP A 384 -40.80 -11.53 34.05
N LEU A 385 -40.03 -12.03 35.03
CA LEU A 385 -40.49 -12.96 36.06
C LEU A 385 -40.79 -12.18 37.34
N ASN A 386 -42.05 -12.16 37.77
CA ASN A 386 -42.49 -11.43 38.95
C ASN A 386 -42.73 -12.40 40.13
N ILE A 387 -42.03 -12.19 41.25
CA ILE A 387 -42.05 -13.09 42.42
C ILE A 387 -42.42 -12.30 43.67
N THR A 388 -43.58 -12.62 44.27
CA THR A 388 -44.06 -11.94 45.48
C THR A 388 -43.89 -12.80 46.74
N PHE A 389 -43.48 -12.18 47.87
CA PHE A 389 -43.41 -12.78 49.21
C PHE A 389 -44.10 -11.90 50.28
N GLU A 390 -44.70 -12.51 51.31
CA GLU A 390 -45.62 -11.88 52.28
C GLU A 390 -45.25 -12.16 53.77
N TYR A 391 -45.56 -11.23 54.70
CA TYR A 391 -45.01 -11.19 56.08
C TYR A 391 -45.95 -10.64 57.22
N GLN A 392 -45.67 -10.91 58.53
CA GLN A 392 -46.43 -10.47 59.77
C GLN A 392 -45.59 -10.42 61.10
N VAL A 393 -46.05 -9.93 62.29
CA VAL A 393 -45.18 -9.28 63.36
C VAL A 393 -45.37 -9.70 64.89
N PRO A 394 -44.38 -10.31 65.64
CA PRO A 394 -44.34 -10.39 67.15
C PRO A 394 -42.95 -10.42 67.98
N SER A 395 -42.60 -9.50 68.94
CA SER A 395 -42.26 -9.83 70.40
C SER A 395 -40.97 -9.56 71.35
N GLN A 396 -39.99 -8.59 71.41
CA GLN A 396 -38.71 -8.71 72.29
C GLN A 396 -37.92 -7.48 72.99
N LYS A 397 -36.65 -7.68 73.52
CA LYS A 397 -35.69 -6.93 74.47
C LYS A 397 -34.73 -5.80 73.88
N ILE A 398 -33.74 -5.20 74.62
CA ILE A 398 -32.68 -4.22 74.14
C ILE A 398 -31.22 -4.40 74.70
N THR A 399 -30.17 -4.09 73.92
CA THR A 399 -28.70 -4.08 74.20
C THR A 399 -28.01 -2.92 73.43
N VAL A 400 -26.78 -2.50 73.75
CA VAL A 400 -25.93 -1.52 73.00
C VAL A 400 -24.50 -2.05 72.83
N VAL A 401 -23.82 -1.76 71.71
CA VAL A 401 -22.41 -2.11 71.43
C VAL A 401 -21.74 -0.97 70.66
N HIS A 402 -20.48 -0.65 70.95
CA HIS A 402 -19.61 0.15 70.08
C HIS A 402 -18.58 -0.79 69.42
N LYS A 403 -18.35 -0.70 68.11
CA LYS A 403 -17.34 -1.51 67.40
C LYS A 403 -16.72 -0.79 66.20
N ASP A 404 -15.56 -1.24 65.78
CA ASP A 404 -15.06 -1.03 64.42
C ASP A 404 -15.96 -1.80 63.44
N LYS A 405 -16.38 -1.14 62.35
CA LYS A 405 -17.18 -1.74 61.29
C LYS A 405 -16.38 -2.70 60.41
N ASP A 406 -15.12 -2.35 60.11
CA ASP A 406 -14.35 -2.99 59.05
C ASP A 406 -13.62 -4.24 59.55
N THR A 407 -13.11 -4.23 60.79
CA THR A 407 -12.54 -5.44 61.44
C THR A 407 -13.52 -6.17 62.36
N GLY A 408 -14.66 -5.56 62.70
CA GLY A 408 -15.62 -6.10 63.68
C GLY A 408 -15.17 -6.01 65.15
N LYS A 409 -13.97 -5.47 65.44
CA LYS A 409 -13.41 -5.35 66.79
C LYS A 409 -14.32 -4.53 67.70
N ILE A 410 -14.80 -5.16 68.78
CA ILE A 410 -15.64 -4.50 69.80
C ILE A 410 -14.81 -3.49 70.59
N LEU A 411 -15.43 -2.35 70.91
CA LEU A 411 -14.88 -1.22 71.64
C LEU A 411 -15.58 -1.02 73.01
N ARG A 412 -16.90 -1.30 73.15
CA ARG A 412 -17.69 -1.18 74.43
C ARG A 412 -19.12 -1.81 74.33
N THR A 413 -19.86 -2.08 75.43
CA THR A 413 -21.21 -2.75 75.44
C THR A 413 -22.14 -2.43 76.66
N ASP A 414 -23.49 -2.40 76.51
CA ASP A 414 -24.57 -2.09 77.52
C ASP A 414 -25.89 -2.94 77.34
N SER A 415 -26.90 -2.96 78.26
CA SER A 415 -28.27 -3.51 77.97
C SER A 415 -29.50 -3.09 78.84
N THR A 416 -30.76 -3.30 78.33
CA THR A 416 -32.09 -3.05 78.95
C THR A 416 -33.24 -3.98 78.40
N SER A 417 -34.55 -3.67 78.58
CA SER A 417 -35.73 -4.47 78.12
C SER A 417 -37.02 -3.62 77.91
N GLN A 418 -37.99 -4.01 77.04
CA GLN A 418 -39.30 -3.31 76.85
C GLN A 418 -40.37 -4.09 76.01
N LYS A 419 -41.52 -3.46 75.69
CA LYS A 419 -42.61 -3.95 74.80
C LYS A 419 -42.46 -3.42 73.37
N VAL A 420 -42.81 -4.23 72.37
CA VAL A 420 -42.69 -3.84 70.96
C VAL A 420 -43.58 -2.66 70.59
N GLY A 421 -43.04 -1.76 69.77
CA GLY A 421 -43.67 -0.49 69.41
C GLY A 421 -43.49 0.64 70.44
N THR A 422 -42.78 0.42 71.55
CA THR A 422 -42.48 1.48 72.55
C THR A 422 -41.08 2.09 72.34
N SER A 423 -40.91 3.39 72.58
CA SER A 423 -39.75 4.15 72.09
C SER A 423 -38.52 4.17 73.01
N TYR A 424 -37.32 4.15 72.43
CA TYR A 424 -36.01 4.31 73.07
C TYR A 424 -35.09 5.30 72.30
N SER A 425 -33.98 5.75 72.93
CA SER A 425 -32.96 6.59 72.28
C SER A 425 -31.56 6.40 72.88
N LYS A 426 -30.53 6.35 72.02
CA LYS A 426 -29.09 6.28 72.36
C LYS A 426 -28.25 7.05 71.31
N LYS A 427 -27.01 7.43 71.65
CA LYS A 427 -26.10 8.17 70.75
C LYS A 427 -24.68 7.56 70.69
N PRO A 428 -23.98 7.67 69.55
CA PRO A 428 -22.56 7.32 69.44
C PRO A 428 -21.65 8.40 70.06
N GLU A 429 -20.45 7.99 70.46
CA GLU A 429 -19.32 8.87 70.82
C GLU A 429 -18.77 9.65 69.62
N ASN A 430 -18.08 10.77 69.90
CA ASN A 430 -17.49 11.67 68.91
C ASN A 430 -16.25 11.10 68.18
N ARG A 431 -15.85 11.76 67.07
CA ARG A 431 -14.63 11.47 66.30
C ARG A 431 -13.39 11.45 67.19
N GLY A 432 -12.55 10.42 67.06
CA GLY A 432 -11.27 10.31 67.76
C GLY A 432 -11.35 9.89 69.23
N VAL A 433 -12.55 9.66 69.80
CA VAL A 433 -12.72 9.05 71.14
C VAL A 433 -12.18 7.62 71.16
N PHE A 434 -12.27 6.92 70.02
CA PHE A 434 -11.53 5.69 69.75
C PHE A 434 -10.44 5.98 68.71
N LYS A 435 -9.29 5.31 68.83
CA LYS A 435 -8.17 5.40 67.87
C LYS A 435 -7.73 4.02 67.41
N GLY A 436 -7.25 3.94 66.17
CA GLY A 436 -6.60 2.76 65.59
C GLY A 436 -5.08 2.82 65.68
N GLU A 437 -4.44 1.90 64.98
CA GLU A 437 -2.97 1.87 64.87
C GLU A 437 -2.43 3.13 64.17
N ASN A 438 -1.23 3.56 64.57
CA ASN A 438 -0.62 4.83 64.17
C ASN A 438 -1.47 6.07 64.53
N ASP A 439 -2.14 6.02 65.69
CA ASP A 439 -2.95 7.10 66.29
C ASP A 439 -4.11 7.62 65.43
N ARG A 440 -4.49 6.87 64.38
CA ARG A 440 -5.51 7.28 63.41
C ARG A 440 -6.91 7.35 64.06
N PRO A 441 -7.72 8.39 63.78
CA PRO A 441 -9.02 8.55 64.42
C PRO A 441 -10.04 7.57 63.84
N TYR A 442 -10.81 6.93 64.73
CA TYR A 442 -12.09 6.34 64.35
C TYR A 442 -13.15 7.44 64.23
N VAL A 443 -13.89 7.40 63.14
CA VAL A 443 -14.99 8.34 62.84
C VAL A 443 -16.32 7.63 63.10
N PRO A 444 -17.23 8.19 63.93
CA PRO A 444 -18.59 7.65 64.06
C PRO A 444 -19.34 7.83 62.75
N ILE A 445 -19.69 6.73 62.09
CA ILE A 445 -20.53 6.77 60.88
C ILE A 445 -21.98 6.35 61.17
N SER A 446 -22.22 5.65 62.28
CA SER A 446 -23.56 5.62 62.89
C SER A 446 -23.96 7.02 63.38
N LYS A 447 -25.26 7.32 63.26
CA LYS A 447 -25.88 8.50 63.88
C LYS A 447 -26.52 8.13 65.22
N ALA A 448 -27.12 9.09 65.91
CA ALA A 448 -28.00 8.81 67.05
C ALA A 448 -29.11 7.82 66.63
N VAL A 449 -29.30 6.75 67.40
CA VAL A 449 -30.33 5.73 67.15
C VAL A 449 -31.41 5.90 68.20
N SER A 450 -32.50 6.52 67.80
CA SER A 450 -33.81 6.43 68.44
C SER A 450 -34.75 5.60 67.59
N GLY A 451 -35.54 4.74 68.22
CA GLY A 451 -36.46 3.86 67.52
C GLY A 451 -37.48 3.28 68.49
N LYS A 452 -38.38 2.45 67.97
CA LYS A 452 -39.29 1.65 68.77
C LYS A 452 -38.75 0.22 68.94
N VAL A 453 -39.06 -0.41 70.06
CA VAL A 453 -38.59 -1.75 70.44
C VAL A 453 -39.10 -2.79 69.42
N PRO A 454 -38.27 -3.73 68.96
CA PRO A 454 -38.60 -4.75 67.97
C PRO A 454 -38.54 -6.18 68.55
N GLU A 455 -38.50 -7.18 67.67
CA GLU A 455 -39.14 -8.47 67.92
C GLU A 455 -38.20 -9.68 67.95
N LYS A 456 -36.91 -9.38 67.82
CA LYS A 456 -35.84 -9.98 68.62
C LYS A 456 -35.14 -8.85 69.38
N GLY A 457 -34.47 -9.19 70.48
CA GLY A 457 -33.88 -8.18 71.36
C GLY A 457 -32.89 -7.31 70.61
N VAL A 458 -33.05 -5.98 70.65
CA VAL A 458 -32.15 -5.04 69.96
C VAL A 458 -30.72 -5.26 70.45
N THR A 459 -29.74 -5.07 69.57
CA THR A 459 -28.39 -4.66 69.97
C THR A 459 -28.00 -3.43 69.15
N ILE A 460 -28.14 -2.25 69.76
CA ILE A 460 -27.87 -0.94 69.14
C ILE A 460 -26.37 -0.85 68.91
N THR A 461 -25.92 -1.11 67.69
CA THR A 461 -24.49 -1.14 67.39
C THR A 461 -24.07 0.20 66.78
N PHE A 462 -23.24 0.95 67.51
CA PHE A 462 -22.56 2.14 67.01
C PHE A 462 -21.27 1.73 66.31
N GLU A 463 -21.28 1.91 64.99
CA GLU A 463 -20.21 1.53 64.08
C GLU A 463 -19.33 2.73 63.75
N TYR A 464 -18.03 2.51 63.89
CA TYR A 464 -16.98 3.47 63.58
C TYR A 464 -16.13 2.91 62.44
N ARG A 465 -15.52 3.79 61.64
CA ARG A 465 -14.53 3.41 60.62
C ARG A 465 -13.23 4.17 60.82
N LEU A 466 -12.12 3.53 60.48
CA LEU A 466 -10.81 4.15 60.54
C LEU A 466 -10.59 4.99 59.26
N SER A 467 -10.25 6.26 59.39
CA SER A 467 -9.94 7.12 58.24
C SER A 467 -8.65 6.67 57.56
N VAL A 468 -8.64 6.52 56.23
CA VAL A 468 -7.50 5.98 55.46
C VAL A 468 -7.01 6.94 54.36
N PRO A 469 -5.67 7.08 54.21
CA PRO A 469 -5.09 7.93 53.17
C PRO A 469 -5.32 7.35 51.77
N ALA A 470 -5.25 8.22 50.76
CA ALA A 470 -5.38 7.83 49.36
C ALA A 470 -4.30 6.81 48.92
N PRO A 471 -4.65 5.74 48.17
CA PRO A 471 -3.67 4.85 47.55
C PRO A 471 -2.75 5.61 46.58
N ASN A 472 -1.44 5.41 46.72
CA ASN A 472 -0.42 5.98 45.82
C ASN A 472 0.18 4.86 44.94
N THR A 473 -0.64 4.33 44.05
CA THR A 473 -0.32 3.20 43.16
C THR A 473 -0.23 3.64 41.68
N GLY A 474 0.38 2.78 40.87
CA GLY A 474 0.64 3.01 39.46
C GLY A 474 1.58 1.94 38.91
N GLY A 475 1.93 2.02 37.62
CA GLY A 475 2.77 1.02 36.96
C GLY A 475 3.52 1.59 35.74
N GLU A 476 4.33 0.74 35.11
CA GLU A 476 4.83 0.97 33.74
C GLU A 476 3.94 0.20 32.74
N ILE A 477 3.93 0.62 31.47
CA ILE A 477 3.33 -0.17 30.39
C ILE A 477 4.26 -1.27 29.90
N GLU A 478 3.70 -2.44 29.61
CA GLU A 478 4.43 -3.56 29.03
C GLU A 478 4.86 -3.28 27.57
N GLY A 479 6.07 -3.69 27.21
CA GLY A 479 6.60 -3.52 25.85
C GLY A 479 6.95 -2.07 25.49
N SER A 480 7.30 -1.26 26.49
CA SER A 480 7.90 0.06 26.28
C SER A 480 9.23 -0.02 25.52
N LYS A 481 9.61 1.08 24.86
CA LYS A 481 10.94 1.25 24.26
C LYS A 481 11.47 2.64 24.57
N ASP A 482 12.75 2.70 24.91
CA ASP A 482 13.44 3.94 25.28
C ASP A 482 14.55 4.29 24.27
N GLY A 483 14.91 5.57 24.20
CA GLY A 483 16.00 6.08 23.35
C GLY A 483 15.74 5.87 21.85
N ASP A 484 16.80 5.64 21.08
CA ASP A 484 16.73 5.50 19.62
C ASP A 484 15.83 4.33 19.15
N ALA A 485 15.65 3.30 19.97
CA ALA A 485 14.75 2.18 19.69
C ALA A 485 13.25 2.58 19.67
N ALA A 486 12.93 3.81 20.11
CA ALA A 486 11.60 4.42 20.05
C ALA A 486 11.39 5.33 18.82
N LEU A 487 12.39 5.51 17.96
CA LEU A 487 12.33 6.43 16.82
C LEU A 487 12.12 5.71 15.47
N LYS A 488 11.68 6.48 14.46
CA LYS A 488 11.64 6.09 13.04
C LYS A 488 11.95 7.30 12.15
N GLY A 489 12.21 7.05 10.87
CA GLY A 489 12.41 8.08 9.86
C GLY A 489 13.88 8.37 9.59
N GLU A 490 14.11 9.41 8.79
CA GLU A 490 15.41 9.81 8.29
C GLU A 490 15.53 11.33 8.21
N VAL A 491 16.76 11.81 8.09
CA VAL A 491 17.08 13.22 7.84
C VAL A 491 17.87 13.32 6.54
N SER A 492 17.73 14.42 5.80
CA SER A 492 18.48 14.57 4.56
C SER A 492 18.69 16.01 4.12
N TRP A 493 19.80 16.21 3.41
CA TRP A 493 19.96 17.35 2.49
C TRP A 493 20.04 16.83 1.06
N SER A 494 19.48 17.59 0.11
CA SER A 494 19.61 17.28 -1.32
C SER A 494 19.54 18.53 -2.20
N LEU A 495 20.24 18.48 -3.33
CA LEU A 495 20.10 19.43 -4.42
C LEU A 495 18.85 19.12 -5.23
N TYR A 496 18.08 20.15 -5.55
CA TYR A 496 16.91 20.08 -6.42
C TYR A 496 16.80 21.36 -7.24
N LYS A 497 16.04 21.30 -8.35
CA LYS A 497 15.61 22.48 -9.12
C LYS A 497 14.11 22.67 -8.92
N LYS A 498 13.62 23.92 -9.00
CA LYS A 498 12.16 24.18 -8.95
C LYS A 498 11.51 23.69 -10.24
N ASN A 499 12.05 24.10 -11.38
CA ASN A 499 11.73 23.62 -12.72
C ASN A 499 13.03 23.21 -13.42
N ASN A 500 12.94 22.36 -14.45
CA ASN A 500 14.10 22.13 -15.30
C ASN A 500 14.45 23.43 -16.07
N GLY A 501 15.73 23.78 -16.13
CA GLY A 501 16.21 25.10 -16.59
C GLY A 501 16.56 26.09 -15.46
N ASP A 502 16.05 25.90 -14.24
CA ASP A 502 16.44 26.73 -13.08
C ASP A 502 17.82 26.36 -12.53
N LYS A 503 18.50 27.29 -11.84
CA LYS A 503 19.64 26.93 -10.99
C LYS A 503 19.20 25.99 -9.85
N SER A 504 20.10 25.15 -9.37
CA SER A 504 19.80 24.27 -8.23
C SER A 504 19.84 25.00 -6.89
N TYR A 505 19.03 24.48 -5.96
CA TYR A 505 18.95 24.89 -4.57
C TYR A 505 19.12 23.68 -3.65
N LEU A 506 19.51 23.90 -2.40
CA LEU A 506 19.44 22.89 -1.35
C LEU A 506 18.06 22.87 -0.69
N ARG A 507 17.59 21.64 -0.43
CA ARG A 507 16.47 21.29 0.44
C ARG A 507 17.01 20.55 1.67
N TYR A 508 16.41 20.79 2.84
CA TYR A 508 16.67 20.05 4.08
C TYR A 508 15.37 19.44 4.61
N VAL A 509 15.42 18.19 5.04
CA VAL A 509 14.26 17.42 5.55
C VAL A 509 14.61 16.78 6.89
N ASN A 510 13.75 16.97 7.89
CA ASN A 510 13.76 16.22 9.15
C ASN A 510 12.45 15.43 9.26
N ASP A 511 12.50 14.13 8.98
CA ASP A 511 11.36 13.20 9.08
C ASP A 511 11.47 12.25 10.29
N LEU A 512 12.41 12.51 11.20
CA LEU A 512 12.51 11.80 12.49
C LEU A 512 11.19 11.94 13.23
N SER A 513 10.62 10.82 13.67
CA SER A 513 9.32 10.79 14.33
C SER A 513 9.24 9.65 15.34
N VAL A 514 8.27 9.72 16.25
CA VAL A 514 8.12 8.72 17.32
C VAL A 514 7.40 7.46 16.79
N LYS A 515 7.92 6.27 17.14
CA LYS A 515 7.31 4.95 16.84
C LYS A 515 7.27 4.02 18.06
N GLY A 516 8.03 4.32 19.11
CA GLY A 516 8.06 3.56 20.35
C GLY A 516 6.73 3.61 21.08
N LYS A 517 6.41 2.52 21.77
CA LYS A 517 5.24 2.43 22.64
C LYS A 517 5.55 3.17 23.94
N HIS A 518 5.05 4.39 24.07
CA HIS A 518 5.06 5.16 25.32
C HIS A 518 3.64 5.26 25.89
N TYR A 519 3.49 5.51 27.20
CA TYR A 519 2.17 5.75 27.78
C TYR A 519 1.66 7.16 27.41
N ALA A 520 2.53 8.16 27.45
CA ALA A 520 2.26 9.50 26.94
C ALA A 520 3.53 10.19 26.43
N THR A 521 3.37 11.05 25.42
CA THR A 521 4.41 11.95 24.90
C THR A 521 3.90 13.39 24.92
N LYS A 522 4.82 14.36 24.99
CA LYS A 522 4.53 15.80 24.87
C LYS A 522 5.79 16.54 24.41
N ASN A 523 5.67 17.85 24.18
CA ASN A 523 6.78 18.76 23.87
C ASN A 523 7.64 18.29 22.68
N ILE A 524 7.01 17.63 21.70
CA ILE A 524 7.65 17.17 20.46
C ILE A 524 8.07 18.40 19.65
N ASN A 525 9.37 18.56 19.43
CA ASN A 525 9.95 19.64 18.66
C ASN A 525 11.04 19.10 17.72
N LYS A 526 10.85 19.35 16.42
CA LYS A 526 11.88 19.12 15.40
C LYS A 526 12.63 20.42 15.12
N LYS A 527 13.93 20.31 14.88
CA LYS A 527 14.82 21.42 14.53
C LYS A 527 15.64 21.08 13.30
N ILE A 528 15.97 22.08 12.50
CA ILE A 528 17.11 22.05 11.58
C ILE A 528 17.97 23.28 11.87
N THR A 529 19.24 23.06 12.22
CA THR A 529 20.26 24.09 12.38
C THR A 529 21.24 24.05 11.21
N THR A 530 21.60 25.22 10.68
CA THR A 530 22.73 25.40 9.75
C THR A 530 23.53 26.63 10.18
N ALA A 531 24.66 26.89 9.51
CA ALA A 531 25.41 28.14 9.65
C ALA A 531 24.63 29.42 9.29
N LEU A 532 23.41 29.31 8.73
CA LEU A 532 22.59 30.43 8.26
C LEU A 532 21.13 30.39 8.74
N ILE A 533 20.67 29.26 9.29
CA ILE A 533 19.24 29.00 9.57
C ILE A 533 19.11 28.28 10.91
N ASN A 534 18.15 28.71 11.72
CA ASN A 534 17.70 27.97 12.89
C ASN A 534 16.16 27.92 12.83
N LYS A 535 15.59 26.78 12.45
CA LYS A 535 14.13 26.60 12.32
C LYS A 535 13.69 25.45 13.22
N THR A 536 12.73 25.75 14.09
CA THR A 536 12.09 24.79 14.99
C THR A 536 10.61 24.68 14.65
N GLN A 537 10.02 23.49 14.80
CA GLN A 537 8.59 23.25 14.61
C GLN A 537 8.07 22.24 15.65
N SER A 538 7.03 22.63 16.40
CA SER A 538 6.46 21.83 17.49
C SER A 538 5.43 20.82 16.97
N THR A 539 5.89 19.79 16.24
CA THR A 539 5.05 18.76 15.60
C THR A 539 5.81 17.44 15.42
N ASP A 540 5.08 16.33 15.26
CA ASP A 540 5.63 15.04 14.77
C ASP A 540 5.58 14.93 13.22
N GLU A 541 5.01 15.92 12.52
CA GLU A 541 5.09 16.01 11.04
C GLU A 541 6.50 16.35 10.53
N LYS A 542 6.75 16.13 9.24
CA LYS A 542 8.05 16.43 8.60
C LYS A 542 8.37 17.93 8.62
N LEU A 543 9.57 18.29 9.06
CA LEU A 543 10.09 19.67 8.99
C LEU A 543 10.90 19.84 7.70
N LEU A 544 10.46 20.76 6.84
CA LEU A 544 11.03 21.05 5.53
C LEU A 544 11.64 22.47 5.47
N ILE A 545 12.80 22.59 4.82
CA ILE A 545 13.43 23.86 4.41
C ILE A 545 13.84 23.72 2.94
N GLU A 546 13.69 24.80 2.18
CA GLU A 546 13.89 24.83 0.73
C GLU A 546 14.54 26.15 0.29
N ASN A 547 14.93 26.21 -0.99
CA ASN A 547 15.42 27.40 -1.69
C ASN A 547 16.75 27.94 -1.14
N GLN A 548 17.59 27.08 -0.56
CA GLN A 548 18.86 27.48 0.05
C GLN A 548 20.00 27.49 -0.99
N GLU A 549 20.84 28.51 -0.94
CA GLU A 549 21.92 28.73 -1.92
C GLU A 549 23.10 27.77 -1.69
N PRO A 550 23.39 26.81 -2.61
CA PRO A 550 24.37 25.75 -2.36
C PRO A 550 25.78 26.29 -2.05
N ASN A 551 26.23 27.31 -2.77
CA ASN A 551 27.54 27.92 -2.57
C ASN A 551 27.78 28.47 -1.15
N LYS A 552 26.73 28.84 -0.40
CA LYS A 552 26.87 29.33 0.99
C LYS A 552 26.97 28.21 2.02
N MET A 553 26.61 26.98 1.64
CA MET A 553 26.45 25.82 2.52
C MET A 553 27.39 24.66 2.17
N LYS A 554 28.10 24.72 1.05
CA LYS A 554 29.09 23.71 0.62
C LYS A 554 30.09 23.39 1.74
N ASN A 555 30.23 22.11 2.06
CA ASN A 555 31.06 21.55 3.13
C ASN A 555 30.76 22.09 4.55
N LYS A 556 29.57 22.65 4.79
CA LYS A 556 29.07 23.02 6.12
C LYS A 556 28.20 21.91 6.70
N ASP A 557 28.20 21.83 8.02
CA ASP A 557 27.37 20.90 8.76
C ASP A 557 25.92 21.40 8.89
N ILE A 558 25.00 20.45 8.96
CA ILE A 558 23.56 20.65 9.14
C ILE A 558 23.11 19.70 10.24
N GLU A 559 22.61 20.26 11.33
CA GLU A 559 22.11 19.49 12.48
C GLU A 559 20.60 19.30 12.35
N TYR A 560 20.14 18.06 12.48
CA TYR A 560 18.74 17.69 12.48
C TYR A 560 18.40 17.10 13.84
N THR A 561 17.62 17.82 14.64
CA THR A 561 17.27 17.39 16.01
C THR A 561 15.81 17.01 16.10
N LEU A 562 15.50 15.93 16.82
CA LEU A 562 14.20 15.63 17.38
C LEU A 562 14.31 15.60 18.91
N THR A 563 13.52 16.44 19.57
CA THR A 563 13.35 16.42 21.04
C THR A 563 11.91 16.11 21.41
N TYR A 564 11.70 15.32 22.45
CA TYR A 564 10.39 15.14 23.09
C TYR A 564 10.53 14.66 24.54
N GLU A 565 9.49 14.89 25.33
CA GLU A 565 9.33 14.30 26.66
C GLU A 565 8.34 13.13 26.57
N TYR A 566 8.62 12.06 27.30
CA TYR A 566 7.72 10.91 27.41
C TYR A 566 7.70 10.35 28.82
N THR A 567 6.67 9.57 29.12
CA THR A 567 6.66 8.65 30.25
C THR A 567 6.05 7.32 29.81
N ASN A 568 6.65 6.23 30.28
CA ASN A 568 6.07 4.89 30.19
C ASN A 568 5.23 4.58 31.45
N PHE A 569 5.29 5.45 32.46
CA PHE A 569 4.65 5.27 33.76
C PHE A 569 3.32 6.01 33.85
N TYR A 570 2.39 5.42 34.59
CA TYR A 570 1.13 6.03 34.96
C TYR A 570 0.91 5.96 36.47
N LYS A 571 0.17 6.95 36.99
CA LYS A 571 -0.43 6.93 38.32
C LYS A 571 -1.90 6.58 38.20
N ASP A 572 -2.38 5.75 39.10
CA ASP A 572 -3.79 5.42 39.20
C ASP A 572 -4.55 6.63 39.75
N VAL A 573 -5.72 6.91 39.17
CA VAL A 573 -6.58 8.01 39.61
C VAL A 573 -7.70 7.41 40.44
N TYR A 574 -7.70 7.72 41.73
CA TYR A 574 -8.74 7.28 42.66
C TYR A 574 -9.72 8.41 42.97
N ALA A 575 -11.00 8.07 43.05
CA ALA A 575 -12.03 8.88 43.67
C ALA A 575 -12.42 8.28 45.04
N PRO A 576 -12.86 9.11 46.01
CA PRO A 576 -13.52 8.62 47.20
C PRO A 576 -14.81 7.88 46.82
N LYS A 577 -14.90 6.58 47.12
CA LYS A 577 -16.12 5.77 46.93
C LYS A 577 -16.98 5.78 48.18
N GLU A 578 -16.34 5.74 49.35
CA GLU A 578 -17.02 5.80 50.65
C GLU A 578 -16.26 6.78 51.55
N PHE A 579 -16.92 7.87 51.95
CA PHE A 579 -16.36 8.98 52.73
C PHE A 579 -17.46 9.65 53.57
N LEU A 580 -17.06 10.42 54.59
CA LEU A 580 -17.97 11.21 55.43
C LEU A 580 -17.29 12.51 55.87
N GLY A 581 -17.69 13.62 55.24
CA GLY A 581 -16.90 14.86 55.31
C GLY A 581 -15.55 14.65 54.60
N ASP A 582 -14.47 15.13 55.20
CA ASP A 582 -13.11 15.01 54.65
C ASP A 582 -12.45 13.65 54.96
N ASP A 583 -13.06 12.81 55.81
CA ASP A 583 -12.56 11.47 56.13
C ASP A 583 -13.02 10.44 55.08
N VAL A 584 -12.06 9.73 54.47
CA VAL A 584 -12.31 8.71 53.43
C VAL A 584 -12.01 7.31 53.97
N PHE A 585 -12.85 6.34 53.59
CA PHE A 585 -12.79 4.95 54.04
C PHE A 585 -12.50 3.96 52.90
N VAL A 586 -13.03 4.22 51.69
CA VAL A 586 -12.79 3.40 50.50
C VAL A 586 -12.54 4.28 49.28
N TRP A 587 -11.51 3.93 48.50
CA TRP A 587 -11.09 4.61 47.28
C TRP A 587 -11.29 3.69 46.06
N GLU A 588 -11.83 4.22 44.96
CA GLU A 588 -12.06 3.49 43.71
C GLU A 588 -11.26 4.05 42.55
N LYS A 589 -10.60 3.16 41.80
CA LYS A 589 -9.79 3.53 40.62
C LYS A 589 -10.71 3.90 39.45
N ILE A 590 -10.88 5.19 39.22
CA ILE A 590 -11.69 5.74 38.12
C ILE A 590 -10.90 5.88 36.81
N GLY A 591 -9.58 5.72 36.82
CA GLY A 591 -8.75 5.77 35.62
C GLY A 591 -7.25 5.71 35.90
N THR A 592 -6.47 6.12 34.90
CA THR A 592 -5.01 6.32 35.01
C THR A 592 -4.63 7.67 34.41
N LYS A 593 -3.50 8.25 34.83
CA LYS A 593 -2.93 9.46 34.23
C LYS A 593 -1.41 9.34 34.12
N ALA A 594 -0.82 10.03 33.14
CA ALA A 594 0.61 10.00 32.88
C ALA A 594 1.41 10.45 34.10
N ASP A 595 2.36 9.63 34.55
CA ASP A 595 3.26 10.01 35.64
C ASP A 595 4.44 10.81 35.10
N TRP A 596 4.21 12.11 34.89
CA TRP A 596 5.24 13.05 34.47
C TRP A 596 6.34 13.28 35.51
N SER A 597 6.20 12.84 36.77
CA SER A 597 7.34 12.87 37.71
C SER A 597 8.39 11.79 37.44
N LYS A 598 8.10 10.85 36.52
CA LYS A 598 9.03 9.83 36.02
C LYS A 598 9.35 10.02 34.53
N SER A 599 9.15 11.23 34.00
CA SER A 599 9.37 11.50 32.58
C SER A 599 10.84 11.44 32.18
N LYS A 600 11.11 10.88 31.00
CA LYS A 600 12.40 10.94 30.34
C LYS A 600 12.32 11.92 29.17
N LYS A 601 13.44 12.57 28.85
CA LYS A 601 13.61 13.38 27.63
C LYS A 601 14.41 12.57 26.62
N THR A 602 13.95 12.49 25.38
CA THR A 602 14.78 12.09 24.23
C THR A 602 15.31 13.36 23.55
N ASP A 603 16.59 13.34 23.18
CA ASP A 603 17.25 14.40 22.41
C ASP A 603 18.16 13.72 21.38
N LYS A 604 17.64 13.52 20.17
CA LYS A 604 18.37 12.86 19.07
C LYS A 604 18.75 13.91 18.05
N THR A 605 20.04 14.21 17.96
CA THR A 605 20.61 15.00 16.86
C THR A 605 21.35 14.07 15.91
N ILE A 606 21.14 14.28 14.61
CA ILE A 606 21.94 13.70 13.53
C ILE A 606 22.57 14.88 12.78
N THR A 607 23.89 14.83 12.57
CA THR A 607 24.61 15.86 11.83
C THR A 607 25.01 15.30 10.47
N LEU A 608 24.58 15.96 9.40
CA LEU A 608 24.99 15.67 8.02
C LEU A 608 25.83 16.83 7.49
N LYS A 609 26.71 16.56 6.53
CA LYS A 609 27.63 17.56 6.00
C LYS A 609 27.36 17.78 4.51
N ALA A 610 27.14 19.02 4.11
CA ALA A 610 26.75 19.40 2.76
C ALA A 610 27.91 19.30 1.74
N GLU A 611 28.48 18.11 1.57
CA GLU A 611 29.59 17.78 0.66
C GLU A 611 29.14 17.66 -0.81
N HIS A 612 28.18 18.49 -1.22
CA HIS A 612 27.66 18.49 -2.57
C HIS A 612 28.68 18.99 -3.59
N SER A 613 28.60 18.45 -4.80
CA SER A 613 29.53 18.79 -5.88
C SER A 613 29.20 20.09 -6.62
N TYR A 614 28.20 20.87 -6.17
CA TYR A 614 27.67 22.06 -6.87
C TYR A 614 28.77 22.99 -7.42
N GLY A 615 28.64 23.41 -8.69
CA GLY A 615 29.64 24.21 -9.41
C GLY A 615 30.94 23.45 -9.72
N GLY A 616 30.91 22.12 -9.68
CA GLY A 616 32.07 21.26 -9.93
C GLY A 616 32.43 21.15 -11.41
N LYS A 617 33.69 20.80 -11.69
CA LYS A 617 34.19 20.49 -13.04
C LYS A 617 34.32 18.98 -13.26
N LEU A 618 33.85 18.51 -14.41
CA LEU A 618 34.30 17.26 -15.03
C LEU A 618 35.17 17.59 -16.24
N GLU A 619 36.26 16.85 -16.41
CA GLU A 619 37.02 16.81 -17.65
C GLU A 619 37.01 15.37 -18.16
N PHE A 620 36.67 15.16 -19.44
CA PHE A 620 36.63 13.84 -20.04
C PHE A 620 38.03 13.42 -20.51
N SER A 621 38.41 12.17 -20.22
CA SER A 621 39.69 11.60 -20.63
C SER A 621 39.77 11.41 -22.14
N ARG A 622 40.92 11.77 -22.71
CA ARG A 622 41.29 11.45 -24.10
C ARG A 622 41.48 9.94 -24.27
N ASP A 623 42.33 9.34 -23.46
CA ASP A 623 42.90 8.02 -23.75
C ASP A 623 42.13 6.84 -23.13
N GLY A 624 41.16 7.11 -22.24
CA GLY A 624 40.32 6.11 -21.58
C GLY A 624 38.84 6.48 -21.53
N MET A 625 37.99 5.52 -21.14
CA MET A 625 36.59 5.84 -20.78
C MET A 625 36.56 6.71 -19.52
N THR A 626 35.60 7.62 -19.44
CA THR A 626 35.38 8.44 -18.24
C THR A 626 34.11 7.98 -17.56
N GLU A 627 34.15 7.75 -16.25
CA GLU A 627 32.96 7.76 -15.39
C GLU A 627 33.30 8.53 -14.11
N LYS A 628 32.40 9.44 -13.70
CA LYS A 628 32.54 10.14 -12.41
C LYS A 628 31.17 10.40 -11.78
N GLY A 629 31.03 9.96 -10.53
CA GLY A 629 29.88 10.26 -9.68
C GLY A 629 30.09 11.54 -8.86
N PHE A 630 29.05 12.35 -8.74
CA PHE A 630 29.02 13.64 -8.06
C PHE A 630 27.91 13.65 -7.02
N ILE A 631 28.22 13.99 -5.77
CA ILE A 631 27.26 13.91 -4.65
C ILE A 631 26.17 14.98 -4.84
N THR A 632 24.91 14.54 -4.88
CA THR A 632 23.71 15.39 -5.01
C THR A 632 22.89 15.45 -3.72
N GLY A 633 23.02 14.46 -2.83
CA GLY A 633 22.32 14.44 -1.54
C GLY A 633 22.96 13.50 -0.53
N GLU A 634 22.52 13.59 0.72
CA GLU A 634 22.93 12.72 1.82
C GLU A 634 21.74 12.47 2.75
N TYR A 635 21.65 11.25 3.27
CA TYR A 635 20.60 10.77 4.16
C TYR A 635 21.23 10.17 5.42
N GLY A 636 20.78 10.61 6.59
CA GLY A 636 21.14 10.05 7.88
C GLY A 636 19.96 9.28 8.48
N PHE A 637 20.24 8.07 8.96
CA PHE A 637 19.26 7.23 9.64
C PHE A 637 19.52 7.19 11.15
N ILE A 638 18.52 6.75 11.92
CA ILE A 638 18.57 6.74 13.41
C ILE A 638 19.65 5.81 13.97
N ASP A 639 19.94 4.70 13.27
CA ASP A 639 21.00 3.75 13.59
C ASP A 639 22.42 4.30 13.36
N GLY A 640 22.54 5.53 12.86
CA GLY A 640 23.82 6.18 12.53
C GLY A 640 24.35 5.83 11.15
N SER A 641 23.64 5.01 10.36
CA SER A 641 24.00 4.78 8.96
C SER A 641 23.78 6.04 8.12
N ILE A 642 24.62 6.22 7.09
CA ILE A 642 24.58 7.34 6.15
C ILE A 642 24.59 6.80 4.73
N SER A 643 23.76 7.38 3.86
CA SER A 643 23.75 7.10 2.41
C SER A 643 23.87 8.39 1.61
N LYS A 644 24.49 8.35 0.43
CA LYS A 644 24.76 9.52 -0.43
C LYS A 644 24.17 9.31 -1.83
N ASP A 645 23.20 10.14 -2.19
CA ASP A 645 22.69 10.25 -3.57
C ASP A 645 23.76 10.85 -4.49
N LYS A 646 23.84 10.34 -5.72
CA LYS A 646 24.83 10.77 -6.71
C LYS A 646 24.24 10.83 -8.11
N GLU A 647 24.65 11.83 -8.88
CA GLU A 647 24.53 11.82 -10.32
C GLU A 647 25.85 11.39 -10.98
N TYR A 648 25.75 10.72 -12.12
CA TYR A 648 26.89 10.12 -12.82
C TYR A 648 26.96 10.64 -14.25
N PHE A 649 28.15 11.11 -14.62
CA PHE A 649 28.49 11.48 -15.99
C PHE A 649 29.53 10.48 -16.52
N ALA A 650 29.27 9.94 -17.71
CA ALA A 650 30.03 8.83 -18.27
C ALA A 650 30.25 8.94 -19.78
N SER A 651 31.16 8.14 -20.35
CA SER A 651 31.31 7.90 -21.79
C SER A 651 31.46 6.41 -22.11
N ASN A 652 30.72 5.93 -23.12
CA ASN A 652 30.78 4.51 -23.53
C ASN A 652 32.06 4.14 -24.29
N THR A 653 32.86 5.12 -24.67
CA THR A 653 34.11 4.97 -25.42
C THR A 653 35.17 5.96 -24.92
N SER A 654 36.40 5.83 -25.41
CA SER A 654 37.50 6.77 -25.15
C SER A 654 37.60 7.82 -26.26
N ASN A 655 37.83 9.08 -25.88
CA ASN A 655 37.97 10.19 -26.81
C ASN A 655 39.38 10.29 -27.41
N LYS A 656 39.88 9.17 -27.95
CA LYS A 656 41.22 9.09 -28.53
C LYS A 656 41.36 10.06 -29.70
N ILE A 657 42.60 10.43 -30.03
CA ILE A 657 42.90 11.25 -31.21
C ILE A 657 42.16 10.77 -32.47
N ARG A 658 41.65 11.73 -33.26
CA ARG A 658 41.10 11.52 -34.60
C ARG A 658 42.19 11.82 -35.63
N GLU A 659 42.63 10.79 -36.36
CA GLU A 659 43.50 10.99 -37.52
C GLU A 659 42.63 11.31 -38.74
N LEU A 660 42.85 12.47 -39.36
CA LEU A 660 42.26 12.85 -40.64
C LEU A 660 43.29 12.72 -41.76
N GLN A 661 42.83 12.50 -42.99
CA GLN A 661 43.72 12.57 -44.15
C GLN A 661 44.04 14.03 -44.52
N THR A 662 43.03 14.91 -44.47
CA THR A 662 43.17 16.35 -44.80
C THR A 662 42.48 17.25 -43.77
N GLN A 663 42.67 18.58 -43.88
CA GLN A 663 41.65 19.54 -43.42
C GLN A 663 40.31 19.15 -44.06
N ALA A 664 39.29 18.97 -43.22
CA ALA A 664 37.99 18.43 -43.59
C ALA A 664 36.93 18.82 -42.55
N TRP A 665 35.73 18.26 -42.65
CA TRP A 665 34.69 18.42 -41.65
C TRP A 665 35.08 17.83 -40.29
N MET A 666 34.88 18.63 -39.23
CA MET A 666 35.02 18.23 -37.84
C MET A 666 33.66 18.34 -37.15
N SER A 667 33.00 17.20 -36.95
CA SER A 667 31.82 17.09 -36.08
C SER A 667 32.17 17.54 -34.65
N PHE A 668 31.26 18.25 -33.97
CA PHE A 668 31.48 18.76 -32.61
C PHE A 668 31.63 17.67 -31.54
N LEU A 669 31.32 16.41 -31.89
CA LEU A 669 31.70 15.22 -31.15
C LEU A 669 32.37 14.25 -32.12
N LYS A 670 33.37 13.52 -31.63
CA LYS A 670 33.95 12.38 -32.35
C LYS A 670 32.89 11.28 -32.52
N GLU A 671 32.84 10.65 -33.69
CA GLU A 671 31.96 9.51 -33.93
C GLU A 671 32.18 8.39 -32.89
N GLY A 672 31.08 7.84 -32.37
CA GLY A 672 31.10 6.82 -31.33
C GLY A 672 31.39 7.35 -29.91
N PHE A 673 31.78 8.62 -29.75
CA PHE A 673 31.98 9.25 -28.45
C PHE A 673 30.76 10.07 -28.02
N TYR A 674 29.93 9.45 -27.18
CA TYR A 674 28.71 10.06 -26.65
C TYR A 674 28.81 10.18 -25.12
N PRO A 675 29.11 11.39 -24.59
CA PRO A 675 28.95 11.71 -23.18
C PRO A 675 27.50 11.50 -22.72
N GLN A 676 27.32 11.01 -21.50
CA GLN A 676 26.03 10.54 -20.99
C GLN A 676 25.75 10.97 -19.55
N TYR A 677 24.47 11.01 -19.20
CA TYR A 677 23.96 11.33 -17.86
C TYR A 677 23.05 10.22 -17.32
N SER A 678 23.23 9.87 -16.04
CA SER A 678 22.35 9.01 -15.25
C SER A 678 22.35 9.44 -13.77
N VAL A 679 21.34 9.01 -13.01
CA VAL A 679 21.23 9.36 -11.58
C VAL A 679 20.91 8.12 -10.76
N THR A 680 21.60 7.96 -9.63
CA THR A 680 21.20 7.03 -8.58
C THR A 680 20.46 7.86 -7.53
N LEU A 681 19.13 7.88 -7.63
CA LEU A 681 18.24 8.41 -6.60
C LEU A 681 17.82 7.27 -5.67
N LYS A 682 17.96 7.47 -4.37
CA LYS A 682 17.45 6.54 -3.35
C LYS A 682 15.92 6.47 -3.38
N GLN A 683 15.35 5.43 -3.98
CA GLN A 683 14.23 4.71 -3.35
C GLN A 683 13.99 3.28 -3.85
N ARG A 684 13.91 2.38 -2.85
CA ARG A 684 13.32 1.03 -2.85
C ARG A 684 14.08 -0.09 -3.57
N GLU A 685 14.58 -1.00 -2.73
CA GLU A 685 14.67 -2.44 -2.96
C GLU A 685 15.60 -2.95 -4.09
N GLN A 686 16.83 -3.30 -3.67
CA GLN A 686 17.65 -4.48 -4.04
C GLN A 686 19.07 -4.25 -4.56
N ASP A 687 19.43 -3.11 -5.17
CA ASP A 687 20.85 -2.82 -5.51
C ASP A 687 21.23 -1.33 -5.40
N PRO A 688 22.16 -0.94 -4.49
CA PRO A 688 22.67 0.44 -4.41
C PRO A 688 23.59 0.85 -5.58
N ASN A 689 23.99 -0.08 -6.46
CA ASN A 689 24.82 0.21 -7.65
C ASN A 689 23.98 0.46 -8.91
N MET A 690 22.66 0.26 -8.85
CA MET A 690 21.77 0.41 -9.99
C MET A 690 21.65 1.89 -10.41
N LYS A 691 22.25 2.23 -11.56
CA LYS A 691 22.12 3.53 -12.21
C LYS A 691 20.85 3.53 -13.07
N VAL A 692 20.01 4.54 -12.94
CA VAL A 692 18.77 4.68 -13.73
C VAL A 692 18.83 5.96 -14.56
N SER A 693 18.52 5.86 -15.86
CA SER A 693 18.42 7.06 -16.69
C SER A 693 17.15 7.81 -16.35
N HIS A 694 17.33 9.06 -15.95
CA HIS A 694 16.24 10.00 -15.69
C HIS A 694 16.14 10.99 -16.86
N SER A 695 15.01 11.72 -16.96
CA SER A 695 14.93 12.90 -17.82
C SER A 695 16.10 13.84 -17.52
N LEU A 696 16.71 14.41 -18.56
CA LEU A 696 17.89 15.25 -18.39
C LEU A 696 17.58 16.46 -17.50
N VAL A 697 18.29 16.56 -16.39
CA VAL A 697 18.22 17.70 -15.47
C VAL A 697 19.33 18.69 -15.81
N HIS A 698 18.99 19.96 -15.96
CA HIS A 698 19.95 21.03 -16.25
C HIS A 698 19.44 22.39 -15.74
N GLY A 699 20.34 23.34 -15.53
CA GLY A 699 20.01 24.76 -15.37
C GLY A 699 19.89 25.45 -16.72
N LYS A 700 20.17 26.76 -16.78
CA LYS A 700 20.28 27.48 -18.05
C LYS A 700 21.58 27.06 -18.74
N VAL A 701 21.51 26.00 -19.56
CA VAL A 701 22.66 25.46 -20.27
C VAL A 701 23.29 26.52 -21.16
N THR A 702 24.59 26.68 -21.04
CA THR A 702 25.44 27.36 -22.02
C THR A 702 26.46 26.33 -22.51
N ALA A 703 26.61 26.23 -23.83
CA ALA A 703 27.56 25.31 -24.45
C ALA A 703 28.32 26.04 -25.56
N PHE A 704 29.61 25.74 -25.70
CA PHE A 704 30.49 26.35 -26.69
C PHE A 704 31.53 25.35 -27.19
N TYR A 705 31.86 25.43 -28.48
CA TYR A 705 33.02 24.77 -29.07
C TYR A 705 34.18 25.76 -29.18
N TYR A 706 35.38 25.36 -28.79
CA TYR A 706 36.60 26.16 -28.84
C TYR A 706 37.55 25.52 -29.86
N PRO A 707 37.47 25.89 -31.15
CA PRO A 707 38.34 25.37 -32.19
C PRO A 707 39.73 26.00 -32.07
N ASN A 708 40.78 25.27 -32.46
CA ASN A 708 42.15 25.78 -32.44
C ASN A 708 42.36 26.92 -33.46
N ASP A 709 41.76 26.82 -34.65
CA ASP A 709 41.70 27.90 -35.63
C ASP A 709 40.45 27.79 -36.53
N LEU A 710 40.13 28.89 -37.22
CA LEU A 710 39.00 29.04 -38.14
C LEU A 710 39.44 29.75 -39.43
N ASP A 711 38.67 29.67 -40.51
CA ASP A 711 38.95 30.43 -41.74
C ASP A 711 38.85 31.93 -41.48
N GLY A 712 39.66 32.75 -42.16
CA GLY A 712 39.83 34.17 -41.86
C GLY A 712 38.53 34.99 -41.76
N ASN A 713 37.55 34.72 -42.63
CA ASN A 713 36.23 35.37 -42.61
C ASN A 713 35.37 35.03 -41.37
N LEU A 714 35.69 33.94 -40.67
CA LEU A 714 34.98 33.48 -39.46
C LEU A 714 35.68 33.88 -38.15
N LYS A 715 36.97 34.28 -38.20
CA LYS A 715 37.80 34.63 -37.03
C LYS A 715 37.19 35.76 -36.18
N GLU A 716 36.67 36.82 -36.81
CA GLU A 716 36.00 37.94 -36.10
C GLU A 716 34.66 37.49 -35.51
N LYS A 717 33.85 36.81 -36.32
CA LYS A 717 32.47 36.39 -35.99
C LYS A 717 32.38 35.47 -34.78
N PHE A 718 33.36 34.57 -34.63
CA PHE A 718 33.44 33.63 -33.50
C PHE A 718 34.60 33.97 -32.55
N ALA A 719 35.05 35.22 -32.46
CA ALA A 719 36.06 35.63 -31.49
C ALA A 719 35.62 35.29 -30.04
N ASN A 720 36.51 34.70 -29.25
CA ASN A 720 36.14 34.18 -27.92
C ASN A 720 35.87 35.30 -26.90
N GLN A 721 34.59 35.56 -26.65
CA GLN A 721 34.10 36.50 -25.63
C GLN A 721 33.69 35.83 -24.31
N THR A 722 33.94 34.52 -24.16
CA THR A 722 33.53 33.76 -22.96
C THR A 722 34.54 33.91 -21.82
N GLU A 723 34.16 33.48 -20.61
CA GLU A 723 35.09 33.31 -19.49
C GLU A 723 36.13 32.19 -19.76
N ASP A 724 35.80 31.23 -20.63
CA ASP A 724 36.59 30.05 -20.97
C ASP A 724 37.57 30.35 -22.11
N LYS A 725 38.69 30.99 -21.76
CA LYS A 725 39.78 31.38 -22.69
C LYS A 725 40.64 30.20 -23.16
N LEU A 726 40.02 29.10 -23.58
CA LEU A 726 40.69 27.86 -24.00
C LEU A 726 41.37 27.98 -25.37
N THR A 727 40.71 28.64 -26.33
CA THR A 727 41.31 29.07 -27.61
C THR A 727 40.89 30.51 -27.93
N LYS A 728 41.38 31.05 -29.05
CA LYS A 728 41.02 32.40 -29.54
C LYS A 728 39.55 32.53 -29.98
N TYR A 729 38.84 31.41 -30.19
CA TYR A 729 37.51 31.39 -30.81
C TYR A 729 36.50 30.58 -30.00
N ALA A 730 35.21 30.89 -30.11
CA ALA A 730 34.13 30.18 -29.45
C ALA A 730 32.86 30.15 -30.33
N ILE A 731 32.49 28.98 -30.82
CA ILE A 731 31.24 28.75 -31.57
C ILE A 731 30.12 28.42 -30.54
N PRO A 732 29.02 29.18 -30.46
CA PRO A 732 27.91 28.87 -29.57
C PRO A 732 27.19 27.58 -29.96
N LEU A 733 26.94 26.70 -29.00
CA LEU A 733 26.26 25.41 -29.19
C LEU A 733 24.94 25.32 -28.42
N THR A 734 24.05 24.49 -28.94
CA THR A 734 22.81 24.03 -28.31
C THR A 734 22.87 22.52 -28.10
N ILE A 735 22.24 22.02 -27.04
CA ILE A 735 22.06 20.58 -26.82
C ILE A 735 20.78 20.13 -27.53
N ILE A 736 20.90 19.16 -28.43
CA ILE A 736 19.80 18.59 -29.23
C ILE A 736 19.60 17.10 -28.94
N GLY A 737 19.79 16.70 -27.68
CA GLY A 737 19.75 15.31 -27.22
C GLY A 737 18.44 14.57 -27.51
N LYS A 738 18.52 13.26 -27.67
CA LYS A 738 17.37 12.38 -27.96
C LYS A 738 16.47 12.22 -26.73
N GLN A 739 15.22 11.80 -26.97
CA GLN A 739 14.29 11.34 -25.92
C GLN A 739 14.87 10.16 -25.11
N PRO A 740 14.44 9.94 -23.86
CA PRO A 740 14.96 8.89 -23.01
C PRO A 740 14.90 7.49 -23.64
N ASN A 741 16.06 6.83 -23.70
CA ASN A 741 16.11 5.37 -23.69
C ASN A 741 16.31 4.88 -22.25
N GLU A 742 16.04 3.60 -22.01
CA GLU A 742 15.99 3.00 -20.67
C GLU A 742 17.34 2.96 -19.92
N LYS A 743 18.47 3.36 -20.54
CA LYS A 743 19.82 3.13 -20.00
C LYS A 743 20.66 4.41 -19.86
N ALA A 744 20.71 5.29 -20.86
CA ALA A 744 21.45 6.55 -20.75
C ALA A 744 21.08 7.59 -21.81
N ASN A 745 21.00 8.87 -21.43
CA ASN A 745 20.78 9.98 -22.35
C ASN A 745 22.11 10.49 -22.95
N PRO A 746 22.37 10.36 -24.26
CA PRO A 746 23.57 10.90 -24.91
C PRO A 746 23.43 12.41 -25.18
N PHE A 747 24.49 13.15 -24.88
CA PHE A 747 24.62 14.54 -25.29
C PHE A 747 24.99 14.64 -26.77
N ILE A 748 24.27 15.48 -27.51
CA ILE A 748 24.48 15.78 -28.92
C ILE A 748 24.40 17.29 -29.07
N PHE A 749 25.34 17.89 -29.80
CA PHE A 749 25.47 19.35 -29.92
C PHE A 749 25.28 19.83 -31.36
N ARG A 750 24.61 20.98 -31.54
CA ARG A 750 24.52 21.70 -32.84
C ARG A 750 24.75 23.18 -32.60
N SER A 751 25.48 23.83 -33.52
CA SER A 751 25.58 25.29 -33.62
C SER A 751 24.19 25.92 -33.84
N ALA A 752 24.01 27.19 -33.48
CA ALA A 752 22.83 27.96 -33.85
C ALA A 752 22.80 28.32 -35.36
N GLU A 753 23.93 28.16 -36.03
CA GLU A 753 24.15 28.43 -37.45
C GLU A 753 24.68 27.18 -38.15
N ASP A 754 24.25 26.94 -39.38
CA ASP A 754 24.75 25.84 -40.19
C ASP A 754 25.96 26.29 -41.01
N PHE A 755 26.91 25.37 -41.21
CA PHE A 755 28.16 25.64 -41.92
C PHE A 755 28.04 25.18 -43.38
N TYR A 756 28.52 26.01 -44.30
CA TYR A 756 28.45 25.80 -45.74
C TYR A 756 29.85 25.85 -46.33
N ILE A 757 30.05 25.14 -47.44
CA ILE A 757 31.25 25.24 -48.27
C ILE A 757 30.84 25.38 -49.74
N THR A 758 31.54 26.22 -50.50
CA THR A 758 31.31 26.42 -51.94
C THR A 758 32.08 25.42 -52.81
N LYS A 759 31.75 25.32 -54.10
CA LYS A 759 32.25 24.25 -54.99
C LYS A 759 33.57 24.58 -55.69
N ASN A 760 33.71 25.78 -56.23
CA ASN A 760 34.83 26.16 -57.10
C ASN A 760 35.95 26.87 -56.32
N THR A 761 35.60 27.51 -55.20
CA THR A 761 36.51 28.26 -54.32
C THR A 761 36.76 27.55 -52.99
N GLY A 762 35.86 26.70 -52.50
CA GLY A 762 35.99 26.07 -51.18
C GLY A 762 35.84 27.06 -50.02
N PHE A 763 35.28 28.25 -50.27
CA PHE A 763 34.98 29.26 -49.26
C PHE A 763 34.00 28.68 -48.22
N VAL A 764 34.39 28.72 -46.96
CA VAL A 764 33.60 28.25 -45.82
C VAL A 764 32.85 29.42 -45.20
N ASP A 765 31.58 29.22 -44.87
CA ASP A 765 30.77 30.24 -44.19
C ASP A 765 29.78 29.60 -43.21
N SER A 766 29.14 30.44 -42.38
CA SER A 766 28.17 30.04 -41.35
C SER A 766 26.92 30.92 -41.46
N ILE A 767 25.75 30.31 -41.64
CA ILE A 767 24.50 31.04 -41.88
C ILE A 767 23.40 30.54 -40.94
N LYS A 768 22.58 31.45 -40.40
CA LYS A 768 21.41 31.09 -39.58
C LYS A 768 20.36 30.38 -40.45
N ASP A 769 19.64 29.42 -39.87
CA ASP A 769 18.68 28.57 -40.59
C ASP A 769 17.46 29.37 -41.15
N ASN A 770 17.29 30.64 -40.75
CA ASN A 770 16.28 31.58 -41.26
C ASN A 770 16.80 32.60 -42.28
N GLU A 771 18.09 32.57 -42.64
CA GLU A 771 18.72 33.49 -43.60
C GLU A 771 18.94 32.80 -44.96
N ASN A 772 18.88 33.55 -46.07
CA ASN A 772 19.10 32.98 -47.41
C ASN A 772 20.60 32.75 -47.65
N ALA A 773 21.06 31.50 -47.43
CA ALA A 773 22.47 31.13 -47.54
C ALA A 773 23.11 31.52 -48.88
N SER A 774 22.49 31.24 -50.02
CA SER A 774 23.05 31.58 -51.34
C SER A 774 23.24 33.08 -51.55
N LYS A 775 22.36 33.91 -50.96
CA LYS A 775 22.54 35.37 -50.94
C LYS A 775 23.64 35.77 -49.96
N LYS A 776 23.61 35.26 -48.73
CA LYS A 776 24.48 35.69 -47.64
C LYS A 776 25.95 35.33 -47.87
N ILE A 777 26.20 34.09 -48.31
CA ILE A 777 27.54 33.60 -48.71
C ILE A 777 28.10 34.45 -49.85
N LYS A 778 27.26 34.87 -50.81
CA LYS A 778 27.67 35.82 -51.85
C LYS A 778 28.10 37.16 -51.25
N GLU A 779 27.26 37.77 -50.40
CA GLU A 779 27.54 39.09 -49.79
C GLU A 779 28.83 39.05 -48.94
N ASP A 780 29.04 38.00 -48.16
CA ASP A 780 30.22 37.86 -47.31
C ASP A 780 31.49 37.46 -48.10
N TYR A 781 31.38 36.66 -49.17
CA TYR A 781 32.49 36.39 -50.09
C TYR A 781 32.95 37.65 -50.83
N GLU A 782 32.02 38.43 -51.41
CA GLU A 782 32.35 39.65 -52.16
C GLU A 782 32.94 40.71 -51.22
N LYS A 783 32.42 40.81 -49.99
CA LYS A 783 32.98 41.67 -48.92
C LYS A 783 34.38 41.23 -48.48
N TYR A 784 34.61 39.93 -48.27
CA TYR A 784 35.87 39.41 -47.73
C TYR A 784 37.00 39.40 -48.77
N THR A 785 36.70 38.97 -50.00
CA THR A 785 37.72 38.77 -51.05
C THR A 785 37.92 39.98 -51.96
N SER A 786 36.98 40.93 -51.98
CA SER A 786 36.88 41.98 -53.01
C SER A 786 36.79 41.45 -54.46
N GLN A 787 36.46 40.17 -54.65
CA GLN A 787 36.22 39.54 -55.95
C GLN A 787 34.73 39.21 -56.13
N SER A 788 34.22 39.22 -57.36
CA SER A 788 32.82 38.87 -57.64
C SER A 788 32.53 37.39 -57.41
N TYR A 789 31.38 37.09 -56.82
CA TYR A 789 30.99 35.72 -56.51
C TYR A 789 30.47 34.99 -57.75
N ASN A 790 31.21 33.98 -58.20
CA ASN A 790 30.87 33.10 -59.33
C ASN A 790 31.02 31.63 -58.92
N ASP A 791 30.27 31.22 -57.92
CA ASP A 791 30.33 29.89 -57.32
C ASP A 791 28.94 29.41 -56.88
N THR A 792 28.84 28.14 -56.46
CA THR A 792 27.64 27.54 -55.87
C THR A 792 27.97 26.81 -54.58
N ILE A 793 26.97 26.65 -53.71
CA ILE A 793 27.10 25.85 -52.49
C ILE A 793 27.36 24.39 -52.90
N LEU A 794 28.46 23.81 -52.44
CA LEU A 794 28.78 22.39 -52.61
C LEU A 794 28.03 21.55 -51.58
N SER A 795 28.03 21.95 -50.32
CA SER A 795 27.26 21.29 -49.27
C SER A 795 26.93 22.19 -48.08
N LYS A 796 25.77 21.89 -47.45
CA LYS A 796 25.38 22.34 -46.10
C LYS A 796 25.78 21.24 -45.11
N ASN A 797 26.42 21.58 -44.00
CA ASN A 797 26.86 20.66 -42.94
C ASN A 797 27.49 19.36 -43.47
N HIS A 798 28.47 19.47 -44.37
CA HIS A 798 29.17 18.35 -45.02
C HIS A 798 28.24 17.31 -45.72
N GLY A 799 27.05 17.74 -46.15
CA GLY A 799 26.07 16.88 -46.82
C GLY A 799 25.28 15.98 -45.88
N LEU A 800 25.42 16.14 -44.56
CA LEU A 800 24.64 15.41 -43.56
C LEU A 800 23.15 15.77 -43.69
N SER A 801 22.30 14.75 -43.79
CA SER A 801 20.85 14.93 -43.75
C SER A 801 20.38 15.51 -42.41
N ALA A 802 19.19 16.12 -42.41
CA ALA A 802 18.59 16.66 -41.18
C ALA A 802 18.49 15.61 -40.05
N ASP A 803 18.31 14.33 -40.39
CA ASP A 803 18.27 13.24 -39.40
C ASP A 803 19.64 12.74 -39.00
N GLN A 804 20.67 12.80 -39.85
CA GLN A 804 22.06 12.58 -39.41
C GLN A 804 22.51 13.70 -38.44
N ILE A 805 22.14 14.96 -38.71
CA ILE A 805 22.43 16.09 -37.81
C ILE A 805 21.73 15.92 -36.45
N LYS A 806 20.47 15.44 -36.42
CA LYS A 806 19.77 15.08 -35.17
C LYS A 806 20.39 13.91 -34.41
N GLN A 807 21.13 13.03 -35.10
CA GLN A 807 21.68 11.80 -34.52
C GLN A 807 23.13 11.92 -34.06
N ASN A 808 23.95 12.66 -34.80
CA ASN A 808 25.40 12.76 -34.61
C ASN A 808 25.84 14.18 -34.22
N GLY A 809 24.98 15.18 -34.39
CA GLY A 809 25.25 16.59 -34.11
C GLY A 809 25.63 17.41 -35.35
N GLY A 810 26.01 18.66 -35.09
CA GLY A 810 26.67 19.52 -36.07
C GLY A 810 28.19 19.40 -36.05
N GLY A 811 28.84 20.31 -36.74
CA GLY A 811 30.29 20.45 -36.81
C GLY A 811 30.66 21.76 -37.51
N TYR A 812 31.95 21.88 -37.83
CA TYR A 812 32.50 22.96 -38.64
C TYR A 812 33.53 22.39 -39.63
N TYR A 813 33.99 23.17 -40.61
CA TYR A 813 35.13 22.77 -41.43
C TYR A 813 36.42 23.24 -40.76
N LEU A 814 37.44 22.37 -40.67
CA LEU A 814 38.79 22.81 -40.34
C LEU A 814 39.25 23.83 -41.39
N PRO A 815 39.92 24.92 -41.00
CA PRO A 815 40.29 26.00 -41.91
C PRO A 815 41.07 25.50 -43.11
N ILE A 816 40.62 25.92 -44.29
CA ILE A 816 41.21 25.69 -45.61
C ILE A 816 42.09 26.90 -46.01
N ASP A 817 41.84 28.06 -45.40
CA ASP A 817 42.68 29.26 -45.45
C ASP A 817 44.16 28.96 -45.14
N SER A 818 45.07 29.40 -46.01
CA SER A 818 46.53 29.29 -45.84
C SER A 818 47.06 30.07 -44.64
N GLU A 819 46.33 31.08 -44.12
CA GLU A 819 46.68 31.82 -42.89
C GLU A 819 46.43 30.99 -41.61
N SER A 820 45.93 29.77 -41.76
CA SER A 820 45.73 28.84 -40.66
C SER A 820 47.02 28.53 -39.91
N ASN A 821 46.96 28.60 -38.58
CA ASN A 821 48.03 28.18 -37.67
C ASN A 821 48.09 26.65 -37.52
N LEU A 822 47.17 25.92 -38.16
CA LEU A 822 47.18 24.47 -38.23
C LEU A 822 48.27 23.98 -39.21
N LYS A 823 48.91 22.85 -38.87
CA LYS A 823 50.02 22.24 -39.61
C LYS A 823 49.87 20.71 -39.57
N THR A 824 50.36 20.02 -40.58
CA THR A 824 50.25 18.56 -40.74
C THR A 824 50.96 17.77 -39.63
N ASP A 825 50.45 16.57 -39.35
CA ASP A 825 50.85 15.58 -38.32
C ASP A 825 50.99 16.05 -36.86
N LYS A 826 50.83 17.34 -36.59
CA LYS A 826 50.78 17.91 -35.24
C LYS A 826 49.43 17.64 -34.57
N GLU A 827 49.46 17.29 -33.28
CA GLU A 827 48.25 17.15 -32.47
C GLU A 827 47.68 18.53 -32.08
N TYR A 828 46.37 18.67 -32.24
CA TYR A 828 45.54 19.79 -31.78
C TYR A 828 44.45 19.25 -30.86
N THR A 829 43.96 20.05 -29.91
CA THR A 829 42.83 19.68 -29.05
C THR A 829 41.85 20.83 -29.00
N ASP A 830 40.74 20.68 -29.70
CA ASP A 830 39.58 21.54 -29.54
C ASP A 830 38.86 21.17 -28.23
N TRP A 831 37.93 22.01 -27.78
CA TRP A 831 37.16 21.74 -26.56
C TRP A 831 35.67 22.01 -26.76
N ILE A 832 34.81 21.14 -26.21
CA ILE A 832 33.45 21.49 -25.84
C ILE A 832 33.44 21.86 -24.36
N VAL A 833 32.88 23.02 -24.02
CA VAL A 833 32.52 23.33 -22.63
C VAL A 833 31.01 23.44 -22.54
N VAL A 834 30.43 22.78 -21.54
CA VAL A 834 29.00 22.80 -21.23
C VAL A 834 28.83 23.13 -19.76
N GLN A 835 28.04 24.14 -19.43
CA GLN A 835 27.82 24.60 -18.05
C GLN A 835 26.39 24.35 -17.59
N ASN A 836 26.17 24.35 -16.27
CA ASN A 836 24.87 24.16 -15.61
C ASN A 836 24.22 22.79 -15.88
N MET A 837 25.03 21.72 -15.85
CA MET A 837 24.57 20.35 -16.11
C MET A 837 24.24 19.57 -14.82
N GLY A 838 23.14 18.80 -14.83
CA GLY A 838 22.72 18.00 -13.69
C GLY A 838 22.13 18.82 -12.53
N LEU A 839 22.03 18.18 -11.37
CA LEU A 839 21.64 18.80 -10.10
C LEU A 839 22.78 19.61 -9.48
N ASN A 840 24.05 19.27 -9.75
CA ASN A 840 25.19 20.06 -9.28
C ASN A 840 25.53 21.28 -10.17
N ASP A 841 24.77 21.56 -11.24
CA ASP A 841 25.08 22.63 -12.21
C ASP A 841 26.56 22.57 -12.66
N LEU A 842 27.01 21.36 -13.02
CA LEU A 842 28.40 21.07 -13.37
C LEU A 842 28.85 21.76 -14.66
N LYS A 843 30.15 22.02 -14.71
CA LYS A 843 30.91 22.39 -15.90
C LYS A 843 31.57 21.14 -16.49
N LEU A 844 31.07 20.65 -17.60
CA LEU A 844 31.66 19.56 -18.38
C LEU A 844 32.65 20.14 -19.38
N MET A 845 33.87 19.61 -19.40
CA MET A 845 34.89 19.92 -20.40
C MET A 845 35.24 18.64 -21.16
N ILE A 846 34.97 18.65 -22.45
CA ILE A 846 35.22 17.54 -23.37
C ILE A 846 36.32 18.00 -24.32
N PRO A 847 37.57 17.52 -24.19
CA PRO A 847 38.57 17.74 -25.24
C PRO A 847 38.13 17.05 -26.53
N GLN A 848 38.70 17.41 -27.66
CA GLN A 848 38.58 16.69 -28.93
C GLN A 848 39.93 16.78 -29.66
N THR A 849 40.76 15.76 -29.48
CA THR A 849 42.11 15.74 -30.06
C THR A 849 42.09 15.24 -31.49
N TYR A 850 42.79 15.92 -32.40
CA TYR A 850 42.95 15.50 -33.80
C TYR A 850 44.33 15.85 -34.35
N LYS A 851 44.67 15.24 -35.49
CA LYS A 851 45.75 15.64 -36.40
C LYS A 851 45.34 15.31 -37.83
N PHE A 852 45.96 15.94 -38.82
CA PHE A 852 45.71 15.68 -40.25
C PHE A 852 47.03 15.52 -41.01
N LYS A 853 47.07 14.65 -42.02
CA LYS A 853 48.32 14.25 -42.71
C LYS A 853 48.72 15.18 -43.85
N HIS A 854 47.75 15.69 -44.61
CA HIS A 854 47.97 16.53 -45.78
C HIS A 854 47.10 17.79 -45.73
N TYR A 855 47.48 18.84 -46.46
CA TYR A 855 46.59 19.99 -46.64
C TYR A 855 45.50 19.66 -47.69
N LEU A 856 44.37 20.36 -47.63
CA LEU A 856 43.37 20.27 -48.71
C LEU A 856 43.87 21.04 -49.96
N ILE A 857 43.40 20.67 -51.16
CA ILE A 857 43.79 21.37 -52.41
C ILE A 857 43.42 22.86 -52.30
N GLY A 858 44.42 23.74 -52.41
CA GLY A 858 44.28 25.19 -52.22
C GLY A 858 44.71 25.70 -50.84
N ALA A 859 44.82 24.83 -49.83
CA ALA A 859 45.32 25.17 -48.50
C ALA A 859 46.85 25.06 -48.44
N ALA A 860 47.53 26.13 -48.02
CA ALA A 860 48.95 26.23 -47.64
C ALA A 860 50.05 25.79 -48.64
N GLY A 861 49.74 25.07 -49.72
CA GLY A 861 50.66 24.76 -50.83
C GLY A 861 51.33 23.37 -50.80
N ASP A 862 51.70 22.92 -52.01
CA ASP A 862 52.75 21.95 -52.34
C ASP A 862 52.71 20.47 -51.89
N ASP A 863 51.63 19.93 -51.30
CA ASP A 863 51.40 18.46 -51.43
C ASP A 863 49.90 18.02 -51.45
N PRO A 864 49.23 18.07 -52.62
CA PRO A 864 47.82 17.71 -52.75
C PRO A 864 47.59 16.19 -52.97
N ILE A 865 46.60 15.64 -52.30
CA ILE A 865 45.99 14.33 -52.60
C ILE A 865 44.51 14.54 -52.99
N PHE A 866 44.08 13.92 -54.10
CA PHE A 866 42.65 13.76 -54.42
C PHE A 866 42.03 12.71 -53.48
N ASN A 867 40.92 13.07 -52.86
CA ASN A 867 40.59 12.59 -51.52
C ASN A 867 39.44 11.57 -51.52
N GLU A 868 39.74 10.29 -51.29
CA GLU A 868 38.74 9.34 -50.77
C GLU A 868 38.61 9.54 -49.26
N GLN A 869 37.63 10.34 -48.82
CA GLN A 869 37.37 10.55 -47.40
C GLN A 869 36.59 9.36 -46.82
N SER A 870 37.16 8.72 -45.79
CA SER A 870 36.55 7.59 -45.08
C SER A 870 35.26 7.93 -44.31
N GLU A 871 34.90 9.21 -44.20
CA GLU A 871 33.69 9.70 -43.52
C GLU A 871 32.70 10.42 -44.47
N THR A 872 32.88 10.38 -45.80
CA THR A 872 31.98 11.11 -46.73
C THR A 872 30.54 10.59 -46.66
N PRO A 873 29.52 11.42 -46.34
CA PRO A 873 28.11 11.03 -46.47
C PRO A 873 27.63 11.09 -47.93
N VAL A 874 28.31 11.90 -48.75
CA VAL A 874 28.03 12.06 -50.17
C VAL A 874 28.64 10.90 -50.94
N ALA A 875 27.78 9.97 -51.38
CA ALA A 875 28.16 8.95 -52.35
C ALA A 875 28.47 9.60 -53.70
N ILE A 876 29.74 10.01 -53.89
CA ILE A 876 30.31 10.30 -55.20
C ILE A 876 30.44 8.96 -55.92
N GLY A 877 29.42 8.60 -56.69
CA GLY A 877 29.52 7.47 -57.62
C GLY A 877 30.68 7.69 -58.60
N ALA A 878 31.35 6.63 -59.03
CA ALA A 878 32.48 6.72 -59.97
C ALA A 878 32.09 7.42 -61.29
N ASP A 879 30.81 7.38 -61.64
CA ASP A 879 30.13 8.11 -62.72
C ASP A 879 30.09 9.64 -62.55
N LYS A 880 30.44 10.18 -61.36
CA LYS A 880 30.36 11.62 -61.02
C LYS A 880 31.69 12.30 -60.74
N TYR A 881 32.81 11.59 -60.87
CA TYR A 881 34.14 12.19 -60.98
C TYR A 881 34.82 11.80 -62.32
N PRO A 882 34.30 12.29 -63.47
CA PRO A 882 34.78 11.90 -64.80
C PRO A 882 36.21 12.39 -65.15
N ASN A 883 36.86 13.15 -64.26
CA ASN A 883 38.12 13.85 -64.50
C ASN A 883 39.17 13.46 -63.45
N THR A 884 39.57 12.18 -63.38
CA THR A 884 40.65 11.69 -62.51
C THR A 884 41.90 11.35 -63.32
N VAL A 885 43.05 11.89 -62.92
CA VAL A 885 44.34 11.70 -63.61
C VAL A 885 45.40 11.22 -62.63
N THR A 886 45.84 9.97 -62.79
CA THR A 886 46.92 9.39 -61.98
C THR A 886 48.28 9.83 -62.52
N ILE A 887 48.89 10.82 -61.88
CA ILE A 887 50.28 11.24 -62.15
C ILE A 887 51.28 10.43 -61.32
N ASN A 888 52.35 9.96 -61.97
CA ASN A 888 53.45 9.28 -61.31
C ASN A 888 54.46 10.28 -60.69
N ASN A 889 55.38 9.78 -59.86
CA ASN A 889 56.33 10.63 -59.13
C ASN A 889 57.29 11.41 -60.07
N GLU A 890 57.61 10.89 -61.26
CA GLU A 890 58.43 11.59 -62.23
C GLU A 890 57.66 12.74 -62.91
N GLN A 891 56.38 12.55 -63.21
CA GLN A 891 55.47 13.59 -63.68
C GLN A 891 55.27 14.68 -62.62
N ARG A 892 55.05 14.30 -61.35
CA ARG A 892 55.01 15.24 -60.21
C ARG A 892 56.27 16.11 -60.15
N GLN A 893 57.46 15.51 -60.28
CA GLN A 893 58.73 16.22 -60.29
C GLN A 893 58.94 17.12 -61.53
N LYS A 894 58.35 16.79 -62.69
CA LYS A 894 58.37 17.67 -63.88
C LYS A 894 57.45 18.88 -63.72
N ILE A 895 56.25 18.69 -63.16
CA ILE A 895 55.26 19.75 -62.90
C ILE A 895 55.83 20.78 -61.92
N LEU A 896 56.37 20.34 -60.78
CA LEU A 896 56.96 21.21 -59.76
C LEU A 896 58.13 22.06 -60.26
N LYS A 897 58.88 21.58 -61.26
CA LYS A 897 60.12 22.22 -61.75
C LYS A 897 59.93 23.34 -62.78
N LYS A 898 58.76 23.49 -63.42
CA LYS A 898 58.63 24.44 -64.54
C LYS A 898 58.37 25.90 -64.13
N ASP A 899 57.42 26.19 -63.24
CA ASP A 899 57.05 27.60 -62.91
C ASP A 899 56.64 27.88 -61.44
N ILE A 900 56.55 26.87 -60.55
CA ILE A 900 56.02 27.07 -59.19
C ILE A 900 57.06 27.71 -58.26
N LEU A 901 58.32 27.26 -58.32
CA LEU A 901 59.42 27.65 -57.42
C LEU A 901 60.02 29.05 -57.68
N LYS A 902 59.26 29.99 -58.25
CA LYS A 902 59.71 31.35 -58.64
C LYS A 902 58.69 32.46 -58.35
N ARG A 903 57.85 32.29 -57.34
CA ARG A 903 56.88 33.31 -56.90
C ARG A 903 57.20 33.72 -55.47
N ASP A 904 57.82 34.89 -55.31
CA ASP A 904 58.16 35.46 -54.00
C ASP A 904 56.91 36.01 -53.27
N ASP A 905 55.82 36.28 -54.00
CA ASP A 905 54.50 36.55 -53.44
C ASP A 905 53.76 35.24 -53.12
N LEU A 906 53.43 35.02 -51.84
CA LEU A 906 52.68 33.86 -51.38
C LEU A 906 51.25 33.83 -51.94
N LEU A 907 50.78 32.63 -52.29
CA LEU A 907 49.62 32.38 -53.15
C LEU A 907 48.24 32.57 -52.46
N TYR A 908 48.01 33.71 -51.81
CA TYR A 908 46.77 34.02 -51.11
C TYR A 908 45.67 34.56 -52.03
N GLY A 909 44.44 34.03 -51.87
CA GLY A 909 43.23 34.53 -52.55
C GLY A 909 42.80 33.70 -53.77
N PHE A 910 41.85 32.79 -53.55
CA PHE A 910 41.26 31.84 -54.52
C PHE A 910 41.08 32.38 -55.95
N LYS A 911 41.48 31.59 -56.96
CA LYS A 911 41.06 31.77 -58.37
C LYS A 911 40.84 30.45 -59.10
N ALA A 912 39.69 30.31 -59.74
CA ALA A 912 39.33 29.17 -60.60
C ALA A 912 40.09 29.12 -61.95
N ILE A 913 41.22 29.83 -62.08
CA ILE A 913 42.03 29.91 -63.30
C ILE A 913 42.98 28.72 -63.39
N ASP A 914 43.50 28.23 -62.26
CA ASP A 914 44.49 27.15 -62.26
C ASP A 914 43.92 25.80 -62.74
N ILE A 915 42.61 25.56 -62.64
CA ILE A 915 41.98 24.38 -63.26
C ILE A 915 42.21 24.38 -64.79
N LYS A 916 42.13 25.55 -65.45
CA LYS A 916 42.42 25.64 -66.90
C LYS A 916 43.92 25.55 -67.20
N SER A 917 44.78 26.26 -66.46
CA SER A 917 46.24 26.16 -66.67
C SER A 917 46.79 24.76 -66.40
N ILE A 918 46.37 24.11 -65.31
CA ILE A 918 46.76 22.73 -64.98
C ILE A 918 46.16 21.78 -66.00
N SER A 919 44.91 21.97 -66.45
CA SER A 919 44.35 21.13 -67.53
C SER A 919 45.13 21.25 -68.83
N SER A 920 45.60 22.44 -69.21
CA SER A 920 46.48 22.64 -70.37
C SER A 920 47.86 22.03 -70.18
N LEU A 921 48.46 22.13 -68.98
CA LEU A 921 49.74 21.50 -68.66
C LEU A 921 49.66 19.97 -68.68
N LEU A 922 48.60 19.38 -68.13
CA LEU A 922 48.35 17.94 -68.20
C LEU A 922 48.20 17.48 -69.65
N LYS A 923 47.43 18.20 -70.49
CA LYS A 923 47.28 17.89 -71.93
C LYS A 923 48.60 17.98 -72.69
N ASN A 924 49.46 18.94 -72.34
CA ASN A 924 50.79 19.09 -72.95
C ASN A 924 51.77 17.96 -72.54
N GLU A 925 51.61 17.36 -71.36
CA GLU A 925 52.39 16.18 -70.91
C GLU A 925 51.66 14.85 -71.23
N GLY A 926 50.69 14.87 -72.16
CA GLY A 926 50.03 13.68 -72.73
C GLY A 926 48.86 13.10 -71.92
N LEU A 927 48.44 13.77 -70.85
CA LEU A 927 47.35 13.35 -69.97
C LEU A 927 46.07 14.13 -70.32
N ASN A 928 44.94 13.45 -70.55
CA ASN A 928 43.68 14.13 -70.88
C ASN A 928 42.78 14.23 -69.63
N PRO A 929 42.80 15.35 -68.89
CA PRO A 929 41.89 15.65 -67.79
C PRO A 929 40.50 16.02 -68.28
#